data_AF-A0A7W4D9W1-F1
#
_entry.id   AF-A0A7W4D9W1-F1
#
_cell.length_a   1.000
_cell.length_b   1.000
_cell.length_c   1.000
_cell.angle_alpha   90.00
_cell.angle_beta   90.00
_cell.angle_gamma   90.00
#
_symmetry.space_group_name_H-M   'P 1'
#
loop_
_entity.id
_entity.type
_entity.pdbx_description
1 polymer ?
#
loop_
_entity_poly.entity_id
_entity_poly.type
_entity_poly.pdbx_seq_one_letter_code
_entity_poly.pdbx_strand_id
1 'polypeptide(L)'
;MSIECKRVLMVLGMHRSGTSALTRGLEVLGAELGQSLMPAAKDNNDKGFFEDIDFHALNSRLLAHLGSTWDKLAPLQTNSLLQPEFSALLDDAERILSSKLAQTQCLAIKDPQASLLLPFWQHVFSRLGVKVQYLICFRNPLSVAASLRKRDGIYPVQAQLLWAKYSLSAIQNTMTQDALVVDYDNLMENPQEELRRIARAFDLPSPDSAPEAFAAFSQEFLAQDLRHSKFNDEHLNTPSEVLQIIRDLNALLKSIAKNDKLSAAEHLIAECSRLSATIATLEPIARELDALNSLVTPEDLQRERDSLLSQTARLQDECKDAWAEHAKVLEQLDRIRSNLLFRALRTLKDYRSAPKLIVHSISLATRSLWQNLPGSTTQKQLAKDWLFRHTGSLFLRTRTYQNWLLASGQKGSSVEGAPLNWLNEPIQQVRRLRTDVPAQQPARLLAFYLPQYHAIPENDEWWGEGFTEWTNVKPAQPHYRGHYQPHIPGELGYYNLEDPETQRRQVELAKLYGIAGFCFYFYWFGGKRLLEKPIENYLQNRDLDLPFCLCWANENWSRRWDGLDDQILIGQKHSADDDLAFIAHVAEYLRDERYIRIDGKPLLLVYRPGELPDAKATAARWRAWCRENGVGEIYLAYTQSFDKAHPARYGFDAAVEFPPNGTVPDDVTDSVLPLKDNFLGKVYDWRTYLKRSAKLTTPKYTLFRGVCPSWDNTARRKERGTSFINSSPRGYQEWLFNTIKDTVRRFPQKDQRLVFINAWNEWAEGAHLEPDQRYGYGYLEASRMACLRAGLQSSSPVANPRPGIAVVIHAYYMDVFEEILEHIRQIRHIPLKLYISTPVGQGEAIRNRLVNSNLDYCLHELPNHGRDVLPFLKLLPQIVQDGFATLVKVHTKKSTHRQDGDSWRKDLYAKLLDQQALSEAMSSFANDPSLGILGPAGHVVPMSFYWGSNALAVEKLACRLGISPAELSRASFVAGTMFFAKTSALLPLMNLALADEDFETEGGQVDGTFAHAMERAIAISASAAGLKLRSCDGTPSNKRYAYAEAAL
;
A
#
# COMPACT_ATOMS: atom_id res chain seq x y z
N MET A 1 14.14 67.21 -13.44
CA MET A 1 13.85 67.15 -11.97
C MET A 1 14.62 65.97 -11.44
N SER A 2 15.51 66.15 -10.45
CA SER A 2 16.29 65.03 -9.90
C SER A 2 15.34 64.01 -9.25
N ILE A 3 15.65 62.72 -9.42
CA ILE A 3 14.86 61.59 -8.92
C ILE A 3 14.97 61.46 -7.38
N GLU A 4 15.91 62.19 -6.75
CA GLU A 4 16.36 62.09 -5.35
C GLU A 4 15.33 62.41 -4.24
N CYS A 5 14.04 62.58 -4.53
CA CYS A 5 13.01 62.80 -3.51
C CYS A 5 11.73 61.96 -3.68
N LYS A 6 11.72 60.97 -4.58
CA LYS A 6 10.50 60.20 -4.90
C LYS A 6 10.40 58.90 -4.09
N ARG A 7 9.19 58.56 -3.65
CA ARG A 7 8.87 57.40 -2.81
C ARG A 7 8.16 56.31 -3.62
N VAL A 8 8.54 55.05 -3.41
CA VAL A 8 7.87 53.87 -3.96
C VAL A 8 7.32 53.00 -2.83
N LEU A 9 6.03 52.68 -2.88
CA LEU A 9 5.38 51.68 -2.02
C LEU A 9 5.24 50.37 -2.81
N MET A 10 6.03 49.36 -2.45
CA MET A 10 6.06 48.09 -3.16
C MET A 10 5.20 47.04 -2.44
N VAL A 11 4.11 46.62 -3.07
CA VAL A 11 3.20 45.61 -2.52
C VAL A 11 3.62 44.21 -2.99
N LEU A 12 3.96 43.36 -2.03
CA LEU A 12 4.43 41.99 -2.19
C LEU A 12 3.42 40.98 -1.62
N GLY A 13 3.46 39.75 -2.11
CA GLY A 13 2.60 38.65 -1.65
C GLY A 13 2.26 37.67 -2.76
N MET A 14 1.80 36.46 -2.38
CA MET A 14 1.34 35.46 -3.34
C MET A 14 0.05 35.91 -4.02
N HIS A 15 -0.17 35.49 -5.28
CA HIS A 15 -1.47 35.64 -5.96
C HIS A 15 -2.62 35.21 -5.04
N ARG A 16 -3.75 35.94 -5.08
CA ARG A 16 -4.94 35.71 -4.23
C ARG A 16 -4.76 35.96 -2.72
N SER A 17 -3.62 36.50 -2.29
CA SER A 17 -3.39 36.86 -0.88
C SER A 17 -3.99 38.20 -0.46
N GLY A 18 -4.69 38.90 -1.36
CA GLY A 18 -5.31 40.20 -1.05
C GLY A 18 -4.47 41.42 -1.41
N THR A 19 -3.36 41.23 -2.14
CA THR A 19 -2.47 42.31 -2.60
C THR A 19 -3.22 43.43 -3.33
N SER A 20 -4.24 43.12 -4.13
CA SER A 20 -5.04 44.13 -4.85
C SER A 20 -5.91 44.98 -3.91
N ALA A 21 -6.43 44.40 -2.82
CA ALA A 21 -7.18 45.15 -1.82
C ALA A 21 -6.27 46.08 -1.03
N LEU A 22 -5.06 45.61 -0.70
CA LEU A 22 -4.05 46.45 -0.08
C LEU A 22 -3.62 47.60 -0.99
N THR A 23 -3.37 47.35 -2.27
CA THR A 23 -3.00 48.39 -3.25
C THR A 23 -4.08 49.47 -3.37
N ARG A 24 -5.36 49.10 -3.40
CA ARG A 24 -6.45 50.09 -3.37
C ARG A 24 -6.54 50.85 -2.05
N GLY A 25 -6.23 50.19 -0.93
CA GLY A 25 -6.10 50.87 0.35
C GLY A 25 -5.02 51.96 0.34
N LEU A 26 -3.92 51.77 -0.38
CA LEU A 26 -2.85 52.78 -0.49
C LEU A 26 -3.28 54.05 -1.24
N GLU A 27 -4.22 53.95 -2.18
CA GLU A 27 -4.79 55.10 -2.88
C GLU A 27 -5.59 56.00 -1.92
N VAL A 28 -6.29 55.40 -0.94
CA VAL A 28 -6.95 56.14 0.15
C VAL A 28 -5.92 56.90 1.01
N LEU A 29 -4.70 56.39 1.11
CA LEU A 29 -3.58 57.03 1.81
C LEU A 29 -2.79 57.99 0.91
N GLY A 30 -3.29 58.31 -0.29
CA GLY A 30 -2.69 59.30 -1.19
C GLY A 30 -1.54 58.79 -2.06
N ALA A 31 -1.39 57.47 -2.24
CA ALA A 31 -0.45 56.90 -3.21
C ALA A 31 -1.07 56.80 -4.61
N GLU A 32 -0.30 57.12 -5.65
CA GLU A 32 -0.74 56.97 -7.04
C GLU A 32 -0.41 55.58 -7.59
N LEU A 33 -1.31 54.99 -8.38
CA LEU A 33 -1.16 53.64 -8.95
C LEU A 33 -0.64 53.62 -10.41
N GLY A 34 -0.49 54.79 -11.04
CA GLY A 34 -0.15 54.92 -12.47
C GLY A 34 -1.35 54.78 -13.41
N GLN A 35 -1.11 55.00 -14.71
CA GLN A 35 -2.17 55.07 -15.75
C GLN A 35 -2.35 53.77 -16.56
N SER A 36 -1.41 52.82 -16.47
CA SER A 36 -1.35 51.62 -17.32
C SER A 36 -1.67 50.34 -16.53
N LEU A 37 -2.84 50.30 -15.90
CA LEU A 37 -3.26 49.18 -15.05
C LEU A 37 -3.98 48.08 -15.84
N MET A 38 -3.73 46.82 -15.49
CA MET A 38 -4.42 45.66 -16.08
C MET A 38 -5.94 45.71 -15.83
N PRO A 39 -6.78 45.48 -16.86
CA PRO A 39 -8.23 45.56 -16.73
C PRO A 39 -8.81 44.45 -15.85
N ALA A 40 -10.01 44.66 -15.32
CA ALA A 40 -10.75 43.62 -14.60
C ALA A 40 -11.07 42.44 -15.51
N ALA A 41 -11.03 41.21 -14.96
CA ALA A 41 -11.38 40.00 -15.67
C ALA A 41 -12.50 39.29 -14.90
N LYS A 42 -13.65 39.13 -15.58
CA LYS A 42 -14.84 38.47 -15.03
C LYS A 42 -14.51 37.05 -14.56
N ASP A 43 -15.00 36.67 -13.38
CA ASP A 43 -14.78 35.37 -12.71
C ASP A 43 -13.34 35.11 -12.24
N ASN A 44 -12.41 36.02 -12.53
CA ASN A 44 -11.02 35.98 -12.07
C ASN A 44 -10.77 37.06 -11.02
N ASN A 45 -10.93 38.34 -11.36
CA ASN A 45 -10.89 39.46 -10.42
C ASN A 45 -11.79 40.59 -10.92
N ASP A 46 -13.04 40.57 -10.48
CA ASP A 46 -14.13 41.40 -11.01
C ASP A 46 -13.93 42.91 -10.80
N LYS A 47 -12.99 43.31 -9.93
CA LYS A 47 -12.69 44.71 -9.62
C LYS A 47 -11.36 45.24 -10.15
N GLY A 48 -10.59 44.44 -10.90
CA GLY A 48 -9.30 44.84 -11.48
C GLY A 48 -8.08 44.26 -10.74
N PHE A 49 -7.00 43.98 -11.48
CA PHE A 49 -5.77 43.39 -10.89
C PHE A 49 -4.86 44.42 -10.21
N PHE A 50 -4.95 45.68 -10.64
CA PHE A 50 -4.11 46.79 -10.19
C PHE A 50 -2.61 46.51 -10.35
N GLU A 51 -2.26 45.65 -11.32
CA GLU A 51 -0.91 45.40 -11.77
C GLU A 51 -0.60 46.34 -12.93
N ASP A 52 0.59 46.91 -12.95
CA ASP A 52 1.05 47.74 -14.06
C ASP A 52 1.49 46.85 -15.23
N ILE A 53 0.97 47.11 -16.43
CA ILE A 53 1.15 46.25 -17.61
C ILE A 53 2.62 46.12 -18.00
N ASP A 54 3.36 47.24 -18.00
CA ASP A 54 4.77 47.25 -18.41
C ASP A 54 5.63 46.52 -17.36
N PHE A 55 5.34 46.76 -16.08
CA PHE A 55 6.02 46.12 -14.96
C PHE A 55 5.78 44.60 -14.94
N HIS A 56 4.54 44.17 -15.17
CA HIS A 56 4.15 42.77 -15.25
C HIS A 56 4.78 42.03 -16.44
N ALA A 57 4.79 42.67 -17.61
CA ALA A 57 5.42 42.13 -18.80
C ALA A 57 6.93 41.92 -18.60
N LEU A 58 7.60 42.87 -17.92
CA LEU A 58 9.01 42.72 -17.58
C LEU A 58 9.25 41.59 -16.57
N ASN A 59 8.45 41.48 -15.52
CA ASN A 59 8.56 40.36 -14.56
C ASN A 59 8.40 39.00 -15.22
N SER A 60 7.43 38.89 -16.13
CA SER A 60 7.20 37.67 -16.90
C SER A 60 8.41 37.32 -17.78
N ARG A 61 9.04 38.33 -18.43
CA ARG A 61 10.30 38.15 -19.17
C ARG A 61 11.43 37.70 -18.24
N LEU A 62 11.58 38.31 -17.06
CA LEU A 62 12.64 37.96 -16.09
C LEU A 62 12.50 36.51 -15.60
N LEU A 63 11.28 36.07 -15.26
CA LEU A 63 11.03 34.67 -14.89
C LEU A 63 11.35 33.70 -16.04
N ALA A 64 10.99 34.07 -17.27
CA ALA A 64 11.28 33.25 -18.44
C ALA A 64 12.80 33.06 -18.67
N HIS A 65 13.61 34.10 -18.46
CA HIS A 65 15.09 33.98 -18.52
C HIS A 65 15.65 33.08 -17.41
N LEU A 66 14.94 32.94 -16.29
CA LEU A 66 15.27 31.98 -15.22
C LEU A 66 14.72 30.57 -15.49
N GLY A 67 14.11 30.31 -16.66
CA GLY A 67 13.50 29.01 -16.99
C GLY A 67 12.20 28.72 -16.23
N SER A 68 11.58 29.74 -15.63
CA SER A 68 10.44 29.59 -14.74
C SER A 68 9.20 30.37 -15.19
N THR A 69 8.06 30.01 -14.62
CA THR A 69 6.81 30.77 -14.65
C THR A 69 6.34 31.03 -13.22
N TRP A 70 5.26 31.80 -13.04
CA TRP A 70 4.76 32.21 -11.71
C TRP A 70 4.26 31.03 -10.85
N ASP A 71 3.87 29.94 -11.50
CA ASP A 71 3.24 28.75 -10.91
C ASP A 71 4.19 27.56 -10.70
N LYS A 72 5.48 27.73 -11.04
CA LYS A 72 6.52 26.72 -10.82
C LYS A 72 7.11 26.78 -9.42
N LEU A 73 7.34 25.62 -8.82
CA LEU A 73 7.86 25.45 -7.47
C LEU A 73 9.40 25.51 -7.41
N ALA A 74 10.11 25.18 -8.50
CA ALA A 74 11.56 25.17 -8.54
C ALA A 74 12.20 26.48 -8.00
N PRO A 75 13.28 26.41 -7.20
CA PRO A 75 13.98 27.59 -6.71
C PRO A 75 14.53 28.47 -7.84
N LEU A 76 14.56 29.78 -7.61
CA LEU A 76 15.03 30.77 -8.58
C LEU A 76 16.40 31.30 -8.19
N GLN A 77 17.33 31.33 -9.15
CA GLN A 77 18.65 31.93 -8.97
C GLN A 77 18.64 33.41 -9.36
N THR A 78 17.85 34.22 -8.67
CA THR A 78 17.56 35.62 -9.04
C THR A 78 18.79 36.51 -9.17
N ASN A 79 19.87 36.19 -8.43
CA ASN A 79 21.13 36.93 -8.52
C ASN A 79 21.83 36.77 -9.89
N SER A 80 21.48 35.76 -10.69
CA SER A 80 22.01 35.64 -12.05
C SER A 80 21.54 36.80 -12.94
N LEU A 81 20.38 37.40 -12.67
CA LEU A 81 19.83 38.53 -13.43
C LEU A 81 20.63 39.84 -13.24
N LEU A 82 21.60 39.85 -12.33
CA LEU A 82 22.51 40.99 -12.10
C LEU A 82 23.82 40.87 -12.92
N GLN A 83 24.01 39.78 -13.66
CA GLN A 83 25.19 39.57 -14.49
C GLN A 83 25.18 40.49 -15.72
N PRO A 84 26.36 40.84 -16.29
CA PRO A 84 26.46 41.78 -17.42
C PRO A 84 25.62 41.38 -18.65
N GLU A 85 25.39 40.09 -18.86
CA GLU A 85 24.56 39.54 -19.94
C GLU A 85 23.08 39.97 -19.89
N PHE A 86 22.58 40.39 -18.73
CA PHE A 86 21.21 40.88 -18.55
C PHE A 86 21.12 42.41 -18.46
N SER A 87 22.18 43.16 -18.81
CA SER A 87 22.20 44.63 -18.71
C SER A 87 21.03 45.31 -19.44
N ALA A 88 20.62 44.77 -20.58
CA ALA A 88 19.47 45.29 -21.34
C ALA A 88 18.14 45.19 -20.55
N LEU A 89 17.97 44.17 -19.70
CA LEU A 89 16.78 44.03 -18.85
C LEU A 89 16.81 45.02 -17.69
N LEU A 90 18.00 45.33 -17.16
CA LEU A 90 18.20 46.38 -16.15
C LEU A 90 17.87 47.76 -16.73
N ASP A 91 18.36 48.06 -17.94
CA ASP A 91 18.08 49.33 -18.63
C ASP A 91 16.58 49.49 -18.94
N ASP A 92 15.91 48.40 -19.34
CA ASP A 92 14.46 48.36 -19.51
C ASP A 92 13.72 48.65 -18.19
N ALA A 93 14.15 48.03 -17.08
CA ALA A 93 13.56 48.24 -15.76
C ALA A 93 13.69 49.70 -15.29
N GLU A 94 14.89 50.27 -15.45
CA GLU A 94 15.16 51.68 -15.11
C GLU A 94 14.29 52.64 -15.92
N ARG A 95 14.13 52.38 -17.21
CA ARG A 95 13.30 53.19 -18.11
C ARG A 95 11.82 53.13 -17.72
N ILE A 96 11.28 51.92 -17.46
CA ILE A 96 9.88 51.72 -17.05
C ILE A 96 9.60 52.43 -15.73
N LEU A 97 10.50 52.31 -14.76
CA LEU A 97 10.30 52.90 -13.45
C LEU A 97 10.49 54.43 -13.46
N SER A 98 11.50 54.93 -14.18
CA SER A 98 11.76 56.37 -14.31
C SER A 98 10.61 57.11 -14.98
N SER A 99 9.98 56.52 -16.00
CA SER A 99 8.84 57.13 -16.70
C SER A 99 7.61 57.27 -15.79
N LYS A 100 7.34 56.26 -14.96
CA LYS A 100 6.22 56.27 -14.01
C LYS A 100 6.48 57.21 -12.84
N LEU A 101 7.71 57.21 -12.32
CA LEU A 101 8.11 58.15 -11.30
C LEU A 101 8.09 59.59 -11.78
N ALA A 102 8.30 59.88 -13.08
CA ALA A 102 8.25 61.25 -13.60
C ALA A 102 6.93 61.99 -13.26
N GLN A 103 5.83 61.25 -13.13
CA GLN A 103 4.47 61.78 -13.01
C GLN A 103 3.96 61.92 -11.57
N THR A 104 4.63 61.33 -10.57
CA THR A 104 4.16 61.32 -9.17
C THR A 104 5.30 61.48 -8.16
N GLN A 105 4.94 61.84 -6.92
CA GLN A 105 5.85 61.90 -5.75
C GLN A 105 5.81 60.61 -4.91
N CYS A 106 4.69 59.87 -4.94
CA CYS A 106 4.48 58.64 -4.17
C CYS A 106 3.77 57.60 -5.05
N LEU A 107 4.55 56.67 -5.59
CA LEU A 107 4.06 55.63 -6.50
C LEU A 107 3.86 54.32 -5.74
N ALA A 108 2.67 53.71 -5.79
CA ALA A 108 2.45 52.35 -5.32
C ALA A 108 2.48 51.37 -6.51
N ILE A 109 3.34 50.35 -6.40
CA ILE A 109 3.49 49.30 -7.41
C ILE A 109 3.11 47.96 -6.79
N LYS A 110 2.34 47.17 -7.54
CA LYS A 110 1.96 45.83 -7.16
C LYS A 110 2.20 44.88 -8.33
N ASP A 111 2.95 43.83 -8.07
CA ASP A 111 3.02 42.62 -8.89
C ASP A 111 3.41 41.44 -7.99
N PRO A 112 2.61 40.37 -7.90
CA PRO A 112 2.97 39.23 -7.06
C PRO A 112 4.34 38.61 -7.39
N GLN A 113 4.70 38.50 -8.68
CA GLN A 113 5.95 37.92 -9.17
C GLN A 113 7.18 38.71 -8.68
N ALA A 114 7.02 40.00 -8.39
CA ALA A 114 8.09 40.80 -7.82
C ALA A 114 8.52 40.32 -6.42
N SER A 115 7.67 39.58 -5.70
CA SER A 115 8.05 38.90 -4.44
C SER A 115 9.18 37.89 -4.66
N LEU A 116 9.21 37.25 -5.83
CA LEU A 116 10.27 36.32 -6.22
C LEU A 116 11.47 37.05 -6.82
N LEU A 117 11.24 38.13 -7.58
CA LEU A 117 12.27 38.87 -8.30
C LEU A 117 12.87 40.03 -7.49
N LEU A 118 12.65 40.06 -6.17
CA LEU A 118 12.94 41.23 -5.34
C LEU A 118 14.44 41.66 -5.35
N PRO A 119 15.42 40.73 -5.33
CA PRO A 119 16.83 41.13 -5.44
C PRO A 119 17.16 41.93 -6.70
N PHE A 120 16.54 41.60 -7.84
CA PHE A 120 16.68 42.35 -9.09
C PHE A 120 16.11 43.76 -8.97
N TRP A 121 14.89 43.88 -8.46
CA TRP A 121 14.23 45.19 -8.29
C TRP A 121 14.92 46.08 -7.26
N GLN A 122 15.43 45.52 -6.17
CA GLN A 122 16.24 46.25 -5.19
C GLN A 122 17.49 46.87 -5.82
N HIS A 123 18.12 46.15 -6.74
CA HIS A 123 19.26 46.69 -7.50
C HIS A 123 18.84 47.88 -8.39
N VAL A 124 17.71 47.77 -9.10
CA VAL A 124 17.15 48.85 -9.93
C VAL A 124 16.81 50.07 -9.07
N PHE A 125 16.14 49.87 -7.93
CA PHE A 125 15.79 50.94 -7.01
C PHE A 125 17.03 51.66 -6.45
N SER A 126 18.07 50.89 -6.10
CA SER A 126 19.34 51.44 -5.63
C SER A 126 20.04 52.29 -6.69
N ARG A 127 20.00 51.89 -7.97
CA ARG A 127 20.61 52.64 -9.07
C ARG A 127 19.89 53.95 -9.37
N LEU A 128 18.56 53.98 -9.22
CA LEU A 128 17.76 55.18 -9.38
C LEU A 128 17.75 56.10 -8.15
N GLY A 129 18.30 55.66 -7.01
CA GLY A 129 18.35 56.45 -5.79
C GLY A 129 16.98 56.72 -5.16
N VAL A 130 16.00 55.82 -5.37
CA VAL A 130 14.62 55.99 -4.87
C VAL A 130 14.42 55.37 -3.50
N LYS A 131 13.61 56.03 -2.65
CA LYS A 131 13.25 55.47 -1.34
C LYS A 131 12.10 54.48 -1.50
N VAL A 132 12.32 53.21 -1.13
CA VAL A 132 11.33 52.15 -1.26
C VAL A 132 10.87 51.66 0.11
N GLN A 133 9.56 51.49 0.27
CA GLN A 133 8.93 50.90 1.44
C GLN A 133 8.10 49.70 1.00
N TYR A 134 8.17 48.60 1.73
CA TYR A 134 7.61 47.31 1.32
C TYR A 134 6.39 46.94 2.15
N LEU A 135 5.31 46.52 1.48
CA LEU A 135 4.12 45.98 2.12
C LEU A 135 3.94 44.52 1.74
N ILE A 136 4.08 43.60 2.70
CA ILE A 136 3.91 42.17 2.48
C ILE A 136 2.50 41.77 2.89
N CYS A 137 1.64 41.47 1.92
CA CYS A 137 0.29 40.98 2.17
C CYS A 137 0.27 39.45 2.17
N PHE A 138 -0.26 38.86 3.24
CA PHE A 138 -0.53 37.41 3.28
C PHE A 138 -1.98 37.16 3.70
N ARG A 139 -2.45 35.96 3.34
CA ARG A 139 -3.78 35.43 3.67
C ARG A 139 -3.63 33.99 4.12
N ASN A 140 -4.62 33.48 4.86
CA ASN A 140 -4.71 32.07 5.21
C ASN A 140 -4.39 31.15 4.00
N PRO A 141 -3.42 30.22 4.12
CA PRO A 141 -2.93 29.43 2.99
C PRO A 141 -4.01 28.50 2.39
N LEU A 142 -4.98 28.03 3.17
CA LEU A 142 -6.11 27.24 2.67
C LEU A 142 -7.07 28.09 1.84
N SER A 143 -7.31 29.35 2.23
CA SER A 143 -8.11 30.28 1.43
C SER A 143 -7.43 30.60 0.09
N VAL A 144 -6.10 30.77 0.10
CA VAL A 144 -5.31 30.95 -1.14
C VAL A 144 -5.38 29.70 -2.01
N ALA A 145 -5.18 28.50 -1.43
CA ALA A 145 -5.25 27.24 -2.15
C ALA A 145 -6.63 26.97 -2.78
N ALA A 146 -7.71 27.21 -2.04
CA ALA A 146 -9.07 27.10 -2.57
C ALA A 146 -9.32 28.08 -3.74
N SER A 147 -8.76 29.28 -3.66
CA SER A 147 -8.89 30.30 -4.72
C SER A 147 -8.10 29.95 -5.97
N LEU A 148 -6.86 29.47 -5.83
CA LEU A 148 -6.02 29.01 -6.95
C LEU A 148 -6.58 27.75 -7.62
N ARG A 149 -7.15 26.82 -6.83
CA ARG A 149 -7.85 25.66 -7.38
C ARG A 149 -9.06 26.07 -8.24
N LYS A 150 -9.85 27.04 -7.78
CA LYS A 150 -11.02 27.53 -8.54
C LYS A 150 -10.60 28.26 -9.83
N ARG A 151 -9.53 29.05 -9.78
CA ARG A 151 -9.09 29.89 -10.90
C ARG A 151 -8.27 29.13 -11.94
N ASP A 152 -7.26 28.41 -11.48
CA ASP A 152 -6.19 27.86 -12.32
C ASP A 152 -6.15 26.32 -12.31
N GLY A 153 -7.02 25.67 -11.53
CA GLY A 153 -6.99 24.21 -11.38
C GLY A 153 -5.83 23.68 -10.52
N ILE A 154 -5.03 24.56 -9.91
CA ILE A 154 -3.84 24.18 -9.13
C ILE A 154 -4.23 23.30 -7.93
N TYR A 155 -3.53 22.18 -7.76
CA TYR A 155 -3.76 21.25 -6.65
C TYR A 155 -3.45 21.88 -5.29
N PRO A 156 -4.19 21.53 -4.22
CA PRO A 156 -4.03 22.17 -2.91
C PRO A 156 -2.59 22.15 -2.35
N VAL A 157 -1.84 21.06 -2.54
CA VAL A 157 -0.46 20.94 -2.04
C VAL A 157 0.49 21.87 -2.81
N GLN A 158 0.38 21.93 -4.14
CA GLN A 158 1.17 22.86 -4.97
C GLN A 158 0.84 24.32 -4.59
N ALA A 159 -0.43 24.64 -4.42
CA ALA A 159 -0.85 25.99 -4.02
C ALA A 159 -0.30 26.41 -2.64
N GLN A 160 -0.27 25.48 -1.67
CA GLN A 160 0.33 25.71 -0.36
C GLN A 160 1.85 25.99 -0.46
N LEU A 161 2.57 25.21 -1.28
CA LEU A 161 4.02 25.39 -1.49
C LEU A 161 4.34 26.69 -2.23
N LEU A 162 3.54 27.06 -3.24
CA LEU A 162 3.65 28.36 -3.93
C LEU A 162 3.45 29.52 -2.96
N TRP A 163 2.41 29.44 -2.12
CA TRP A 163 2.17 30.44 -1.07
C TRP A 163 3.39 30.61 -0.17
N ALA A 164 3.99 29.51 0.29
CA ALA A 164 5.16 29.57 1.16
C ALA A 164 6.40 30.13 0.44
N LYS A 165 6.64 29.74 -0.82
CA LYS A 165 7.73 30.25 -1.66
C LYS A 165 7.67 31.77 -1.80
N TYR A 166 6.51 32.32 -2.15
CA TYR A 166 6.32 33.77 -2.31
C TYR A 166 6.44 34.51 -0.98
N SER A 167 5.82 34.00 0.09
CA SER A 167 5.86 34.64 1.40
C SER A 167 7.25 34.66 2.02
N LEU A 168 8.00 33.56 1.95
CA LEU A 168 9.37 33.52 2.46
C LEU A 168 10.31 34.41 1.65
N SER A 169 10.20 34.38 0.32
CA SER A 169 11.00 35.26 -0.54
C SER A 169 10.76 36.74 -0.23
N ALA A 170 9.50 37.14 -0.02
CA ALA A 170 9.18 38.52 0.36
C ALA A 170 9.81 38.89 1.72
N ILE A 171 9.60 38.08 2.76
CA ILE A 171 10.12 38.38 4.11
C ILE A 171 11.64 38.41 4.14
N GLN A 172 12.31 37.42 3.55
CA GLN A 172 13.77 37.29 3.59
C GLN A 172 14.45 38.50 2.95
N ASN A 173 13.94 38.95 1.81
CA ASN A 173 14.55 40.05 1.06
C ASN A 173 14.20 41.44 1.62
N THR A 174 13.22 41.57 2.52
CA THR A 174 12.83 42.86 3.13
C THR A 174 13.11 42.95 4.62
N MET A 175 13.68 41.94 5.26
CA MET A 175 13.83 41.90 6.73
C MET A 175 14.71 43.01 7.31
N THR A 176 15.65 43.51 6.50
CA THR A 176 16.54 44.64 6.84
C THR A 176 16.09 45.97 6.21
N GLN A 177 14.90 46.01 5.60
CA GLN A 177 14.36 47.15 4.85
C GLN A 177 13.17 47.77 5.58
N ASP A 178 12.70 48.93 5.11
CA ASP A 178 11.50 49.58 5.65
C ASP A 178 10.23 48.82 5.18
N ALA A 179 9.84 47.78 5.93
CA ALA A 179 8.79 46.84 5.53
C ALA A 179 7.71 46.62 6.60
N LEU A 180 6.47 46.34 6.17
CA LEU A 180 5.32 46.08 7.03
C LEU A 180 4.54 44.86 6.51
N VAL A 181 4.19 43.92 7.39
CA VAL A 181 3.40 42.73 7.05
C VAL A 181 1.93 42.98 7.38
N VAL A 182 1.04 42.75 6.40
CA VAL A 182 -0.41 42.96 6.49
C VAL A 182 -1.13 41.61 6.40
N ASP A 183 -1.94 41.29 7.41
CA ASP A 183 -2.87 40.16 7.37
C ASP A 183 -4.13 40.60 6.62
N TYR A 184 -4.39 39.97 5.46
CA TYR A 184 -5.57 40.26 4.66
C TYR A 184 -6.88 40.05 5.44
N ASP A 185 -6.95 39.01 6.27
CA ASP A 185 -8.18 38.74 7.02
C ASP A 185 -8.45 39.85 8.04
N ASN A 186 -7.40 40.45 8.63
CA ASN A 186 -7.52 41.63 9.48
C ASN A 186 -7.84 42.91 8.70
N LEU A 187 -7.25 43.11 7.52
CA LEU A 187 -7.57 44.25 6.64
C LEU A 187 -9.05 44.24 6.24
N MET A 188 -9.64 43.06 6.02
CA MET A 188 -11.07 42.92 5.70
C MET A 188 -11.97 43.16 6.92
N GLU A 189 -11.55 42.72 8.10
CA GLU A 189 -12.37 42.81 9.33
C GLU A 189 -12.26 44.18 10.00
N ASN A 190 -11.09 44.81 9.95
CA ASN A 190 -10.78 46.10 10.57
C ASN A 190 -10.05 47.06 9.60
N PRO A 191 -10.64 47.40 8.43
CA PRO A 191 -9.95 48.14 7.37
C PRO A 191 -9.43 49.52 7.81
N GLN A 192 -10.17 50.25 8.65
CA GLN A 192 -9.77 51.58 9.09
C GLN A 192 -8.53 51.52 9.99
N GLU A 193 -8.50 50.60 10.95
CA GLU A 193 -7.37 50.44 11.88
C GLU A 193 -6.11 49.98 11.16
N GLU A 194 -6.25 49.05 10.22
CA GLU A 194 -5.12 48.54 9.45
C GLU A 194 -4.54 49.60 8.51
N LEU A 195 -5.39 50.43 7.88
CA LEU A 195 -4.93 51.57 7.09
C LEU A 195 -4.27 52.66 7.95
N ARG A 196 -4.79 52.95 9.16
CA ARG A 196 -4.11 53.85 10.12
C ARG A 196 -2.74 53.31 10.52
N ARG A 197 -2.61 51.99 10.69
CA ARG A 197 -1.33 51.34 11.00
C ARG A 197 -0.32 51.55 9.87
N ILE A 198 -0.73 51.30 8.62
CA ILE A 198 0.09 51.53 7.44
C ILE A 198 0.50 53.01 7.32
N ALA A 199 -0.46 53.93 7.51
CA ALA A 199 -0.22 55.36 7.43
C ALA A 199 0.82 55.83 8.45
N ARG A 200 0.71 55.37 9.71
CA ARG A 200 1.69 55.67 10.77
C ARG A 200 3.06 55.08 10.49
N ALA A 201 3.12 53.84 10.01
CA ALA A 201 4.40 53.18 9.76
C ALA A 201 5.20 53.83 8.63
N PHE A 202 4.52 54.30 7.57
CA PHE A 202 5.19 54.85 6.40
C PHE A 202 5.10 56.37 6.26
N ASP A 203 4.53 57.07 7.25
CA ASP A 203 4.34 58.52 7.21
C ASP A 203 3.54 58.93 5.95
N LEU A 204 2.32 58.38 5.85
CA LEU A 204 1.33 58.68 4.82
C LEU A 204 0.12 59.38 5.47
N PRO A 205 -0.68 60.13 4.68
CA PRO A 205 -1.98 60.66 5.12
C PRO A 205 -2.85 59.62 5.84
N SER A 206 -3.49 60.01 6.94
CA SER A 206 -4.45 59.14 7.64
C SER A 206 -5.67 58.87 6.74
N PRO A 207 -6.26 57.66 6.76
CA PRO A 207 -7.53 57.42 6.05
C PRO A 207 -8.66 58.36 6.52
N ASP A 208 -8.55 58.91 7.74
CA ASP A 208 -9.51 59.88 8.28
C ASP A 208 -9.48 61.25 7.56
N SER A 209 -8.40 61.53 6.81
CA SER A 209 -8.27 62.75 6.01
C SER A 209 -8.99 62.68 4.67
N ALA A 210 -9.46 61.48 4.27
CA ALA A 210 -10.19 61.23 3.02
C ALA A 210 -11.43 60.35 3.27
N PRO A 211 -12.43 60.82 4.06
CA PRO A 211 -13.56 59.99 4.51
C PRO A 211 -14.43 59.46 3.36
N GLU A 212 -14.57 60.22 2.26
CA GLU A 212 -15.32 59.79 1.07
C GLU A 212 -14.59 58.67 0.32
N ALA A 213 -13.27 58.79 0.12
CA ALA A 213 -12.46 57.75 -0.51
C ALA A 213 -12.40 56.47 0.34
N PHE A 214 -12.33 56.62 1.67
CA PHE A 214 -12.40 55.49 2.60
C PHE A 214 -13.79 54.82 2.61
N ALA A 215 -14.88 55.59 2.55
CA ALA A 215 -16.22 55.05 2.45
C ALA A 215 -16.41 54.23 1.15
N ALA A 216 -15.97 54.75 0.01
CA ALA A 216 -15.98 54.03 -1.26
C ALA A 216 -15.15 52.73 -1.19
N PHE A 217 -13.94 52.80 -0.62
CA PHE A 217 -13.09 51.61 -0.44
C PHE A 217 -13.75 50.55 0.47
N SER A 218 -14.25 50.95 1.63
CA SER A 218 -14.81 50.01 2.63
C SER A 218 -16.16 49.43 2.24
N GLN A 219 -17.06 50.24 1.65
CA GLN A 219 -18.43 49.82 1.31
C GLN A 219 -18.52 49.21 -0.09
N GLU A 220 -17.84 49.80 -1.07
CA GLU A 220 -17.97 49.39 -2.46
C GLU A 220 -16.88 48.42 -2.90
N PHE A 221 -15.63 48.53 -2.40
CA PHE A 221 -14.52 47.68 -2.83
C PHE A 221 -14.34 46.41 -1.96
N LEU A 222 -14.41 46.52 -0.63
CA LEU A 222 -14.25 45.40 0.32
C LEU A 222 -15.54 44.60 0.62
N ALA A 223 -16.59 44.75 -0.21
CA ALA A 223 -17.87 44.09 0.00
C ALA A 223 -17.75 42.58 0.31
N GLN A 224 -18.47 42.13 1.35
CA GLN A 224 -18.34 40.79 1.93
C GLN A 224 -18.71 39.65 0.96
N ASP A 225 -19.54 39.95 -0.04
CA ASP A 225 -20.00 39.04 -1.10
C ASP A 225 -18.87 38.56 -2.02
N LEU A 226 -17.72 39.24 -2.04
CA LEU A 226 -16.53 38.86 -2.82
C LEU A 226 -15.57 37.94 -2.06
N ARG A 227 -15.87 37.63 -0.78
CA ARG A 227 -15.08 36.69 0.04
C ARG A 227 -15.65 35.27 -0.08
N HIS A 228 -15.42 34.61 -1.21
CA HIS A 228 -15.98 33.28 -1.48
C HIS A 228 -15.40 32.11 -0.64
N SER A 229 -14.28 32.29 0.07
CA SER A 229 -13.64 31.23 0.88
C SER A 229 -12.95 31.78 2.15
N LYS A 230 -13.47 31.43 3.33
CA LYS A 230 -12.88 31.76 4.65
C LYS A 230 -12.58 30.46 5.41
N PHE A 231 -11.29 30.20 5.65
CA PHE A 231 -10.84 29.17 6.59
C PHE A 231 -10.36 29.83 7.88
N ASN A 232 -10.59 29.20 9.03
CA ASN A 232 -10.07 29.65 10.32
C ASN A 232 -8.77 28.92 10.67
N ASP A 233 -8.11 29.32 11.76
CA ASP A 233 -6.88 28.68 12.24
C ASP A 233 -7.10 27.25 12.76
N GLU A 234 -8.33 26.89 13.13
CA GLU A 234 -8.68 25.53 13.56
C GLU A 234 -8.57 24.54 12.38
N HIS A 235 -8.96 24.96 11.18
CA HIS A 235 -8.84 24.13 9.97
C HIS A 235 -7.39 23.83 9.60
N LEU A 236 -6.46 24.75 9.86
CA LEU A 236 -5.02 24.54 9.63
C LEU A 236 -4.43 23.44 10.51
N ASN A 237 -5.03 23.16 11.67
CA ASN A 237 -4.52 22.20 12.65
C ASN A 237 -4.97 20.75 12.41
N THR A 238 -5.73 20.48 11.35
CA THR A 238 -6.16 19.12 10.97
C THR A 238 -4.99 18.35 10.33
N PRO A 239 -4.48 17.24 10.92
CA PRO A 239 -3.22 16.62 10.51
C PRO A 239 -3.15 16.06 9.08
N SER A 240 -4.28 15.94 8.38
CA SER A 240 -4.37 15.26 7.08
C SER A 240 -4.29 16.16 5.85
N GLU A 241 -4.30 17.50 5.98
CA GLU A 241 -4.50 18.38 4.81
C GLU A 241 -3.46 19.51 4.63
N VAL A 242 -2.71 19.88 5.67
CA VAL A 242 -1.76 21.01 5.63
C VAL A 242 -0.37 20.61 6.11
N LEU A 243 0.64 20.87 5.29
CA LEU A 243 2.04 20.58 5.63
C LEU A 243 2.45 21.38 6.88
N GLN A 244 3.21 20.75 7.80
CA GLN A 244 3.62 21.40 9.07
C GLN A 244 4.33 22.74 8.82
N ILE A 245 5.18 22.81 7.81
CA ILE A 245 5.92 24.02 7.44
C ILE A 245 5.01 25.20 7.07
N ILE A 246 3.84 24.92 6.49
CA ILE A 246 2.87 25.94 6.07
C ILE A 246 2.15 26.52 7.30
N ARG A 247 1.87 25.67 8.30
CA ARG A 247 1.34 26.10 9.60
C ARG A 247 2.35 26.99 10.34
N ASP A 248 3.60 26.55 10.41
CA ASP A 248 4.68 27.27 11.07
C ASP A 248 4.87 28.66 10.43
N LEU A 249 4.92 28.72 9.09
CA LEU A 249 5.06 29.99 8.37
C LEU A 249 3.83 30.91 8.53
N ASN A 250 2.61 30.37 8.52
CA ASN A 250 1.40 31.17 8.76
C ASN A 250 1.38 31.74 10.18
N ALA A 251 1.78 30.95 11.18
CA ALA A 251 1.88 31.42 12.57
C ALA A 251 2.95 32.52 12.71
N LEU A 252 4.09 32.36 12.04
CA LEU A 252 5.15 33.38 12.00
C LEU A 252 4.67 34.68 11.38
N LEU A 253 4.04 34.63 10.20
CA LEU A 253 3.48 35.80 9.51
C LEU A 253 2.44 36.54 10.36
N LYS A 254 1.54 35.81 11.03
CA LYS A 254 0.58 36.39 11.98
C LYS A 254 1.24 37.04 13.18
N SER A 255 2.32 36.45 13.68
CA SER A 255 3.08 37.06 14.78
C SER A 255 3.75 38.36 14.34
N ILE A 256 4.32 38.40 13.14
CA ILE A 256 4.98 39.59 12.59
C ILE A 256 3.97 40.70 12.29
N ALA A 257 2.80 40.36 11.74
CA ALA A 257 1.79 41.34 11.33
C ALA A 257 1.20 42.16 12.49
N LYS A 258 1.39 41.71 13.75
CA LYS A 258 1.01 42.47 14.94
C LYS A 258 1.93 43.66 15.23
N ASN A 259 3.13 43.70 14.64
CA ASN A 259 4.11 44.76 14.84
C ASN A 259 3.97 45.85 13.77
N ASP A 260 4.28 47.10 14.11
CA ASP A 260 4.20 48.23 13.16
C ASP A 260 5.20 48.13 12.00
N LYS A 261 6.41 47.59 12.23
CA LYS A 261 7.39 47.32 11.16
C LYS A 261 8.04 45.95 11.34
N LEU A 262 8.41 45.34 10.22
CA LEU A 262 9.27 44.17 10.20
C LEU A 262 10.65 44.58 10.73
N SER A 263 11.15 43.84 11.73
CA SER A 263 12.46 44.06 12.31
C SER A 263 13.32 42.82 12.15
N ALA A 264 14.63 43.02 11.98
CA ALA A 264 15.63 41.97 11.88
C ALA A 264 15.97 41.37 13.26
N ALA A 265 14.97 40.95 14.03
CA ALA A 265 15.19 40.29 15.30
C ALA A 265 15.84 38.92 15.06
N GLU A 266 16.89 38.59 15.84
CA GLU A 266 17.67 37.35 15.65
C GLU A 266 16.81 36.09 15.57
N HIS A 267 15.77 36.00 16.40
CA HIS A 267 14.83 34.87 16.39
C HIS A 267 14.01 34.75 15.09
N LEU A 268 13.63 35.88 14.46
CA LEU A 268 12.89 35.88 13.19
C LEU A 268 13.80 35.49 12.02
N ILE A 269 15.06 35.95 12.03
CA ILE A 269 16.08 35.55 11.04
C ILE A 269 16.32 34.05 11.12
N ALA A 270 16.51 33.51 12.33
CA ALA A 270 16.74 32.09 12.55
C ALA A 270 15.54 31.25 12.08
N GLU A 271 14.31 31.67 12.40
CA GLU A 271 13.10 30.95 12.03
C GLU A 271 12.83 31.00 10.51
N CYS A 272 13.01 32.15 9.86
CA CYS A 272 12.91 32.26 8.40
C CYS A 272 13.98 31.40 7.69
N SER A 273 15.20 31.35 8.23
CA SER A 273 16.28 30.52 7.69
C SER A 273 15.96 29.03 7.84
N ARG A 274 15.42 28.61 9.00
CA ARG A 274 14.96 27.24 9.24
C ARG A 274 13.86 26.82 8.27
N LEU A 275 12.82 27.64 8.11
CA LEU A 275 11.71 27.36 7.20
C LEU A 275 12.18 27.31 5.74
N SER A 276 13.06 28.22 5.33
CA SER A 276 13.60 28.25 3.97
C SER A 276 14.48 27.04 3.67
N ALA A 277 15.33 26.64 4.61
CA ALA A 277 16.12 25.40 4.49
C ALA A 277 15.20 24.17 4.37
N THR A 278 14.10 24.15 5.12
CA THR A 278 13.13 23.05 5.07
C THR A 278 12.40 23.02 3.71
N ILE A 279 11.98 24.15 3.15
CA ILE A 279 11.43 24.20 1.78
C ILE A 279 12.48 23.77 0.75
N ALA A 280 13.73 24.20 0.90
CA ALA A 280 14.81 23.82 -0.01
C ALA A 280 15.02 22.29 -0.05
N THR A 281 14.78 21.57 1.05
CA THR A 281 14.82 20.09 1.04
C THR A 281 13.77 19.45 0.12
N LEU A 282 12.70 20.17 -0.20
CA LEU A 282 11.64 19.72 -1.12
C LEU A 282 11.96 20.04 -2.58
N GLU A 283 13.11 20.67 -2.88
CA GLU A 283 13.49 21.07 -4.24
C GLU A 283 13.45 19.94 -5.28
N PRO A 284 13.96 18.71 -5.00
CA PRO A 284 13.88 17.62 -5.97
C PRO A 284 12.43 17.28 -6.35
N ILE A 285 11.54 17.25 -5.34
CA ILE A 285 10.11 16.96 -5.51
C ILE A 285 9.42 18.10 -6.25
N ALA A 286 9.78 19.35 -5.94
CA ALA A 286 9.26 20.53 -6.63
C ALA A 286 9.59 20.52 -8.13
N ARG A 287 10.83 20.16 -8.50
CA ARG A 287 11.24 20.05 -9.91
C ARG A 287 10.50 18.92 -10.63
N GLU A 288 10.29 17.79 -9.97
CA GLU A 288 9.55 16.66 -10.52
C GLU A 288 8.06 16.98 -10.70
N LEU A 289 7.43 17.66 -9.72
CA LEU A 289 6.06 18.16 -9.83
C LEU A 289 5.89 19.16 -10.99
N ASP A 290 6.84 20.09 -11.14
CA ASP A 290 6.85 21.04 -12.26
C ASP A 290 7.00 20.32 -13.61
N ALA A 291 7.82 19.27 -13.68
CA ALA A 291 8.00 18.44 -14.88
C ALA A 291 6.72 17.65 -15.22
N LEU A 292 6.08 17.03 -14.23
CA LEU A 292 4.82 16.30 -14.40
C LEU A 292 3.68 17.21 -14.86
N ASN A 293 3.54 18.39 -14.25
CA ASN A 293 2.55 19.39 -14.67
C ASN A 293 2.81 19.93 -16.08
N SER A 294 4.06 19.89 -16.55
CA SER A 294 4.42 20.29 -17.91
C SER A 294 4.15 19.20 -18.96
N LEU A 295 3.96 17.94 -18.53
CA LEU A 295 3.71 16.77 -19.40
C LEU A 295 2.23 16.46 -19.62
N VAL A 296 1.33 17.05 -18.81
CA VAL A 296 -0.11 16.82 -18.89
C VAL A 296 -0.78 18.11 -19.31
N THR A 297 -1.37 18.14 -20.51
CA THR A 297 -2.12 19.33 -20.93
C THR A 297 -3.46 19.39 -20.19
N PRO A 298 -3.93 20.59 -19.76
CA PRO A 298 -5.25 20.74 -19.15
C PRO A 298 -6.40 20.22 -20.02
N GLU A 299 -6.19 20.16 -21.34
CA GLU A 299 -7.14 19.66 -22.34
C GLU A 299 -7.30 18.15 -22.27
N ASP A 300 -6.24 17.40 -21.96
CA ASP A 300 -6.30 15.94 -21.81
C ASP A 300 -7.04 15.56 -20.52
N LEU A 301 -6.82 16.30 -19.43
CA LEU A 301 -7.55 16.13 -18.17
C LEU A 301 -9.02 16.57 -18.29
N GLN A 302 -9.32 17.61 -19.08
CA GLN A 302 -10.71 18.02 -19.34
C GLN A 302 -11.48 16.97 -20.14
N ARG A 303 -10.88 16.39 -21.19
CA ARG A 303 -11.52 15.31 -21.96
C ARG A 303 -11.86 14.10 -21.09
N GLU A 304 -10.94 13.71 -20.22
CA GLU A 304 -11.16 12.57 -19.32
C GLU A 304 -12.20 12.90 -18.23
N ARG A 305 -12.14 14.11 -17.67
CA ARG A 305 -13.14 14.59 -16.69
C ARG A 305 -14.54 14.68 -17.28
N ASP A 306 -14.68 15.20 -18.49
CA ASP A 306 -15.98 15.38 -19.13
C ASP A 306 -16.59 14.03 -19.54
N SER A 307 -15.75 13.06 -19.91
CA SER A 307 -16.14 11.66 -20.09
C SER A 307 -16.66 11.04 -18.79
N LEU A 308 -15.95 11.24 -17.67
CA LEU A 308 -16.36 10.70 -16.37
C LEU A 308 -17.60 11.39 -15.81
N LEU A 309 -17.73 12.72 -15.94
CA LEU A 309 -18.92 13.48 -15.51
C LEU A 309 -20.17 13.04 -16.28
N SER A 310 -20.03 12.74 -17.57
CA SER A 310 -21.12 12.22 -18.40
C SER A 310 -21.60 10.84 -17.92
N GLN A 311 -20.68 9.96 -17.52
CA GLN A 311 -21.02 8.68 -16.89
C GLN A 311 -21.69 8.86 -15.53
N THR A 312 -21.19 9.80 -14.72
CA THR A 312 -21.69 10.02 -13.36
C THR A 312 -23.11 10.60 -13.35
N ALA A 313 -23.41 11.53 -14.26
CA ALA A 313 -24.74 12.11 -14.41
C ALA A 313 -25.80 11.05 -14.79
N ARG A 314 -25.42 10.12 -15.68
CA ARG A 314 -26.29 9.01 -16.10
C ARG A 314 -26.64 8.09 -14.93
N LEU A 315 -25.66 7.77 -14.09
CA LEU A 315 -25.85 6.94 -12.89
C LEU A 315 -26.65 7.66 -11.78
N GLN A 316 -26.57 9.00 -11.71
CA GLN A 316 -27.33 9.79 -10.74
C GLN A 316 -28.82 9.85 -11.07
N ASP A 317 -29.20 9.95 -12.34
CA ASP A 317 -30.60 9.93 -12.76
C ASP A 317 -31.21 8.54 -12.51
N GLU A 318 -30.50 7.45 -12.82
CA GLU A 318 -30.92 6.08 -12.50
C GLU A 318 -31.11 5.85 -10.99
N CYS A 319 -30.28 6.48 -10.15
CA CYS A 319 -30.45 6.45 -8.70
C CYS A 319 -31.64 7.29 -8.21
N LYS A 320 -31.94 8.43 -8.83
CA LYS A 320 -33.05 9.30 -8.40
C LYS A 320 -34.41 8.63 -8.54
N ASP A 321 -34.61 7.90 -9.63
CA ASP A 321 -35.85 7.16 -9.90
C ASP A 321 -36.06 6.03 -8.87
N ALA A 322 -34.99 5.32 -8.48
CA ALA A 322 -35.04 4.29 -7.44
C ALA A 322 -35.34 4.84 -6.03
N TRP A 323 -34.90 6.07 -5.72
CA TRP A 323 -35.10 6.69 -4.41
C TRP A 323 -36.52 7.27 -4.25
N ALA A 324 -37.15 7.71 -5.35
CA ALA A 324 -38.55 8.16 -5.34
C ALA A 324 -39.53 7.02 -5.01
N GLU A 325 -39.20 5.79 -5.39
CA GLU A 325 -39.98 4.58 -5.04
C GLU A 325 -39.85 4.21 -3.55
N HIS A 326 -38.65 4.38 -2.99
CA HIS A 326 -38.35 4.08 -1.58
C HIS A 326 -39.06 5.03 -0.60
N ALA A 327 -39.20 6.31 -0.95
CA ALA A 327 -39.83 7.32 -0.09
C ALA A 327 -41.33 7.06 0.16
N LYS A 328 -42.05 6.50 -0.83
CA LYS A 328 -43.48 6.14 -0.69
C LYS A 328 -43.74 5.02 0.32
N VAL A 329 -42.76 4.13 0.52
CA VAL A 329 -42.87 3.00 1.46
C VAL A 329 -42.63 3.45 2.91
N LEU A 330 -41.74 4.43 3.11
CA LEU A 330 -41.43 5.00 4.43
C LEU A 330 -42.60 5.78 5.04
N GLU A 331 -43.38 6.47 4.20
CA GLU A 331 -44.55 7.25 4.65
C GLU A 331 -45.69 6.36 5.19
N GLN A 332 -45.78 5.11 4.74
CA GLN A 332 -46.73 4.13 5.25
C GLN A 332 -46.33 3.55 6.62
N LEU A 333 -45.04 3.51 6.94
CA LEU A 333 -44.50 2.94 8.18
C LEU A 333 -44.55 3.90 9.37
N ASP A 334 -44.41 5.21 9.13
CA ASP A 334 -44.44 6.22 10.19
C ASP A 334 -45.83 6.40 10.80
N ARG A 335 -46.89 6.06 10.04
CA ARG A 335 -48.28 6.12 10.50
C ARG A 335 -48.63 5.08 11.58
N ILE A 336 -47.81 4.03 11.72
CA ILE A 336 -48.02 2.92 12.66
C ILE A 336 -47.30 3.16 14.01
N ARG A 337 -46.27 4.02 14.03
CA ARG A 337 -45.35 4.18 15.17
C ARG A 337 -45.81 5.13 16.29
N SER A 338 -46.88 5.89 16.11
CA SER A 338 -47.22 7.03 16.98
C SER A 338 -47.97 6.71 18.29
N ASN A 339 -48.23 5.44 18.64
CA ASN A 339 -49.18 5.11 19.73
C ASN A 339 -48.64 4.49 21.03
N LEU A 340 -47.33 4.34 21.27
CA LEU A 340 -46.87 3.53 22.43
C LEU A 340 -45.82 4.15 23.37
N LEU A 341 -45.37 5.39 23.13
CA LEU A 341 -44.22 5.98 23.84
C LEU A 341 -44.59 7.03 24.90
N PHE A 342 -45.50 6.71 25.84
CA PHE A 342 -45.82 7.65 26.93
C PHE A 342 -45.96 7.09 28.35
N ARG A 343 -45.49 5.86 28.65
CA ARG A 343 -45.70 5.29 30.01
C ARG A 343 -44.49 4.73 30.77
N ALA A 344 -43.29 4.68 30.21
CA ALA A 344 -42.18 3.92 30.84
C ALA A 344 -40.96 4.76 31.29
N LEU A 345 -41.09 6.07 31.44
CA LEU A 345 -40.01 6.91 31.96
C LEU A 345 -40.45 7.74 33.17
N ARG A 346 -40.71 7.03 34.28
CA ARG A 346 -40.71 7.65 35.61
C ARG A 346 -40.42 6.59 36.68
N THR A 347 -39.15 6.23 36.82
CA THR A 347 -38.47 5.89 38.09
C THR A 347 -37.15 5.20 37.76
N LEU A 348 -36.06 5.79 38.24
CA LEU A 348 -34.91 5.14 38.87
C LEU A 348 -33.72 6.10 38.81
N LYS A 349 -33.81 7.07 39.72
CA LYS A 349 -32.66 7.74 40.33
C LYS A 349 -32.30 6.87 41.54
N ASP A 350 -31.01 6.76 41.80
CA ASP A 350 -30.36 6.07 42.93
C ASP A 350 -30.03 4.60 42.69
N TYR A 351 -28.75 4.32 42.42
CA TYR A 351 -27.97 3.24 43.05
C TYR A 351 -26.49 3.39 42.64
N ARG A 352 -25.66 3.89 43.57
CA ARG A 352 -24.20 3.88 43.48
C ARG A 352 -23.65 2.95 44.56
N SER A 353 -23.36 1.71 44.17
CA SER A 353 -22.30 0.82 44.69
C SER A 353 -22.67 -0.65 44.45
N ALA A 354 -22.03 -1.32 43.48
CA ALA A 354 -22.19 -2.76 43.30
C ALA A 354 -21.00 -3.44 42.55
N PRO A 355 -20.78 -4.76 42.72
CA PRO A 355 -19.51 -5.45 42.39
C PRO A 355 -19.33 -5.79 40.90
N LYS A 356 -18.12 -6.19 40.48
CA LYS A 356 -17.65 -6.39 39.08
C LYS A 356 -18.57 -7.18 38.13
N LEU A 357 -19.45 -8.07 38.60
CA LEU A 357 -20.45 -8.75 37.75
C LEU A 357 -21.51 -7.78 37.20
N ILE A 358 -21.81 -6.71 37.95
CA ILE A 358 -22.78 -5.67 37.56
C ILE A 358 -22.17 -4.71 36.53
N VAL A 359 -20.84 -4.57 36.45
CA VAL A 359 -20.18 -3.74 35.42
C VAL A 359 -20.36 -4.31 34.00
N HIS A 360 -20.49 -5.64 33.86
CA HIS A 360 -20.76 -6.28 32.57
C HIS A 360 -22.22 -6.09 32.13
N SER A 361 -23.16 -6.22 33.06
CA SER A 361 -24.59 -5.95 32.81
C SER A 361 -24.87 -4.47 32.57
N ILE A 362 -24.20 -3.58 33.31
CA ILE A 362 -24.23 -2.13 33.10
C ILE A 362 -23.62 -1.77 31.76
N SER A 363 -22.51 -2.37 31.34
CA SER A 363 -21.91 -2.14 30.02
C SER A 363 -22.89 -2.47 28.87
N LEU A 364 -23.60 -3.59 28.96
CA LEU A 364 -24.62 -3.99 27.99
C LEU A 364 -25.85 -3.07 28.03
N ALA A 365 -26.30 -2.68 29.23
CA ALA A 365 -27.40 -1.73 29.41
C ALA A 365 -27.05 -0.31 28.92
N THR A 366 -25.83 0.18 29.17
CA THR A 366 -25.33 1.47 28.69
C THR A 366 -25.13 1.48 27.18
N ARG A 367 -24.76 0.33 26.59
CA ARG A 367 -24.64 0.19 25.13
C ARG A 367 -26.01 0.18 24.46
N SER A 368 -26.99 -0.50 25.06
CA SER A 368 -28.39 -0.47 24.63
C SER A 368 -29.00 0.93 24.78
N LEU A 369 -28.71 1.65 25.86
CA LEU A 369 -29.15 3.05 26.08
C LEU A 369 -28.49 4.01 25.08
N TRP A 370 -27.21 3.81 24.78
CA TRP A 370 -26.47 4.60 23.78
C TRP A 370 -26.96 4.36 22.34
N GLN A 371 -27.33 3.12 22.02
CA GLN A 371 -27.91 2.77 20.72
C GLN A 371 -29.33 3.34 20.56
N ASN A 372 -30.12 3.37 21.62
CA ASN A 372 -31.50 3.90 21.62
C ASN A 372 -31.61 5.42 21.85
N LEU A 373 -30.49 6.11 22.05
CA LEU A 373 -30.47 7.58 22.11
C LEU A 373 -30.90 8.16 20.74
N PRO A 374 -31.89 9.05 20.67
CA PRO A 374 -32.28 9.67 19.42
C PRO A 374 -31.16 10.60 18.92
N GLY A 375 -30.78 10.45 17.66
CA GLY A 375 -29.76 11.26 17.00
C GLY A 375 -29.01 10.48 15.91
N SER A 376 -28.56 11.19 14.88
CA SER A 376 -27.76 10.60 13.80
C SER A 376 -26.43 10.06 14.34
N THR A 377 -25.82 9.12 13.62
CA THR A 377 -24.51 8.53 13.97
C THR A 377 -23.45 9.60 14.23
N THR A 378 -23.52 10.73 13.51
CA THR A 378 -22.69 11.92 13.70
C THR A 378 -22.94 12.62 15.04
N GLN A 379 -24.20 12.79 15.44
CA GLN A 379 -24.56 13.43 16.72
C GLN A 379 -24.15 12.58 17.92
N LYS A 380 -24.27 11.26 17.82
CA LYS A 380 -23.78 10.33 18.85
C LYS A 380 -22.25 10.40 18.96
N GLN A 381 -21.54 10.42 17.83
CA GLN A 381 -20.07 10.52 17.85
C GLN A 381 -19.60 11.86 18.45
N LEU A 382 -20.27 12.98 18.13
CA LEU A 382 -19.99 14.28 18.76
C LEU A 382 -20.25 14.26 20.27
N ALA A 383 -21.33 13.61 20.72
CA ALA A 383 -21.61 13.43 22.13
C ALA A 383 -20.55 12.55 22.82
N LYS A 384 -20.06 11.48 22.17
CA LYS A 384 -18.98 10.61 22.67
C LYS A 384 -17.67 11.37 22.81
N ASP A 385 -17.30 12.12 21.76
CA ASP A 385 -16.10 12.94 21.73
C ASP A 385 -16.16 14.04 22.78
N TRP A 386 -17.32 14.69 22.94
CA TRP A 386 -17.54 15.68 23.99
C TRP A 386 -17.42 15.04 25.38
N LEU A 387 -18.05 13.88 25.61
CA LEU A 387 -18.02 13.17 26.88
C LEU A 387 -16.58 12.77 27.24
N PHE A 388 -15.82 12.19 26.29
CA PHE A 388 -14.44 11.77 26.51
C PHE A 388 -13.47 12.95 26.64
N ARG A 389 -13.69 14.09 25.98
CA ARG A 389 -12.91 15.33 26.21
C ARG A 389 -13.13 15.91 27.61
N HIS A 390 -14.37 15.94 28.10
CA HIS A 390 -14.70 16.63 29.35
C HIS A 390 -14.67 15.73 30.60
N THR A 391 -14.79 14.41 30.44
CA THR A 391 -14.84 13.45 31.56
C THR A 391 -13.83 12.30 31.42
N GLY A 392 -12.85 12.43 30.52
CA GLY A 392 -11.91 11.37 30.14
C GLY A 392 -11.10 10.75 31.28
N SER A 393 -10.85 11.49 32.36
CA SER A 393 -10.17 10.98 33.57
C SER A 393 -10.93 9.80 34.24
N LEU A 394 -12.25 9.74 34.10
CA LEU A 394 -13.08 8.64 34.60
C LEU A 394 -12.97 7.37 33.74
N PHE A 395 -12.46 7.49 32.52
CA PHE A 395 -12.41 6.42 31.52
C PHE A 395 -10.98 6.02 31.12
N LEU A 396 -9.94 6.59 31.75
CA LEU A 396 -8.51 6.33 31.51
C LEU A 396 -8.12 4.84 31.48
N ARG A 397 -8.83 3.99 32.23
CA ARG A 397 -8.59 2.54 32.31
C ARG A 397 -9.42 1.72 31.32
N THR A 398 -10.27 2.36 30.51
CA THR A 398 -11.11 1.69 29.51
C THR A 398 -10.43 1.71 28.14
N ARG A 399 -10.45 0.56 27.43
CA ARG A 399 -9.84 0.45 26.10
C ARG A 399 -10.50 1.38 25.06
N THR A 400 -11.81 1.62 25.16
CA THR A 400 -12.54 2.53 24.27
C THR A 400 -12.05 3.97 24.39
N TYR A 401 -11.76 4.46 25.61
CA TYR A 401 -11.17 5.78 25.81
C TYR A 401 -9.70 5.83 25.37
N GLN A 402 -8.91 4.78 25.61
CA GLN A 402 -7.52 4.70 25.15
C GLN A 402 -7.41 4.70 23.62
N ASN A 403 -8.26 3.94 22.92
CA ASN A 403 -8.34 3.93 21.46
C ASN A 403 -8.85 5.28 20.91
N TRP A 404 -9.81 5.90 21.59
CA TRP A 404 -10.24 7.25 21.26
C TRP A 404 -9.10 8.26 21.46
N LEU A 405 -8.31 8.17 22.53
CA LEU A 405 -7.14 9.02 22.80
C LEU A 405 -6.05 8.87 21.72
N LEU A 406 -5.81 7.63 21.29
CA LEU A 406 -4.90 7.30 20.18
C LEU A 406 -5.40 7.87 18.85
N ALA A 407 -6.71 7.78 18.60
CA ALA A 407 -7.37 8.37 17.43
C ALA A 407 -7.46 9.91 17.49
N SER A 408 -7.45 10.51 18.68
CA SER A 408 -7.55 11.96 18.90
C SER A 408 -6.21 12.65 19.25
N GLY A 409 -5.09 11.92 19.18
CA GLY A 409 -3.76 12.49 19.06
C GLY A 409 -3.13 13.11 20.34
N GLN A 410 -3.66 12.87 21.54
CA GLN A 410 -3.09 13.42 22.78
C GLN A 410 -2.11 12.44 23.48
N LYS A 411 -0.81 12.60 23.16
CA LYS A 411 0.46 12.15 23.79
C LYS A 411 0.52 10.85 24.65
N GLY A 412 1.47 9.99 24.24
CA GLY A 412 2.60 9.58 25.08
C GLY A 412 2.74 8.10 25.48
N SER A 413 3.40 7.28 24.66
CA SER A 413 4.51 6.39 25.08
C SER A 413 5.09 5.64 23.89
N SER A 414 6.41 5.52 23.91
CA SER A 414 7.28 4.77 23.01
C SER A 414 6.88 3.30 22.86
N VAL A 415 6.62 2.87 21.62
CA VAL A 415 6.77 1.47 21.20
C VAL A 415 7.34 1.46 19.80
N GLU A 416 8.52 0.84 19.65
CA GLU A 416 9.17 0.54 18.36
C GLU A 416 8.25 -0.29 17.45
N GLY A 417 8.17 0.10 16.18
CA GLY A 417 7.54 -0.67 15.11
C GLY A 417 6.88 0.23 14.08
N ALA A 418 7.44 0.29 12.86
CA ALA A 418 6.79 0.95 11.73
C ALA A 418 5.34 0.45 11.57
N PRO A 419 4.38 1.30 11.18
CA PRO A 419 2.99 0.88 11.04
C PRO A 419 2.89 -0.26 10.03
N LEU A 420 2.27 -1.37 10.42
CA LEU A 420 1.97 -2.56 9.60
C LEU A 420 0.95 -2.27 8.47
N ASN A 421 0.82 -1.02 8.02
CA ASN A 421 -0.15 -0.60 7.02
C ASN A 421 0.23 -1.06 5.60
N TRP A 422 1.53 -1.23 5.32
CA TRP A 422 2.00 -1.75 4.02
C TRP A 422 1.62 -3.22 3.77
N LEU A 423 1.31 -4.01 4.82
CA LEU A 423 0.79 -5.37 4.67
C LEU A 423 -0.61 -5.43 4.05
N ASN A 424 -1.31 -4.30 4.05
CA ASN A 424 -2.69 -4.16 3.56
C ASN A 424 -2.76 -3.47 2.19
N GLU A 425 -1.63 -3.18 1.55
CA GLU A 425 -1.60 -2.71 0.16
C GLU A 425 -2.41 -3.68 -0.71
N PRO A 426 -3.33 -3.18 -1.56
CA PRO A 426 -4.19 -4.04 -2.36
C PRO A 426 -3.34 -4.82 -3.36
N ILE A 427 -3.00 -6.05 -3.01
CA ILE A 427 -2.56 -7.04 -4.00
C ILE A 427 -3.73 -7.18 -4.96
N GLN A 428 -3.52 -6.75 -6.21
CA GLN A 428 -4.47 -6.96 -7.32
C GLN A 428 -4.75 -8.46 -7.48
N GLN A 429 -5.86 -8.79 -8.16
CA GLN A 429 -6.20 -10.17 -8.47
C GLN A 429 -5.01 -10.90 -9.11
N VAL A 430 -4.47 -11.90 -8.40
CA VAL A 430 -3.32 -12.68 -8.90
C VAL A 430 -3.84 -13.72 -9.89
N ARG A 431 -3.17 -13.88 -11.04
CA ARG A 431 -3.50 -14.90 -12.05
C ARG A 431 -3.07 -16.31 -11.62
N ARG A 432 -3.60 -17.33 -12.29
CA ARG A 432 -3.14 -18.71 -12.11
C ARG A 432 -1.68 -18.83 -12.53
N LEU A 433 -0.88 -19.51 -11.72
CA LEU A 433 0.51 -19.84 -12.05
C LEU A 433 0.54 -20.85 -13.21
N ARG A 434 1.40 -20.61 -14.20
CA ARG A 434 1.65 -21.52 -15.32
C ARG A 434 3.05 -22.11 -15.16
N THR A 435 3.14 -23.30 -14.56
CA THR A 435 4.41 -24.01 -14.40
C THR A 435 4.18 -25.51 -14.30
N ASP A 436 5.10 -26.27 -14.89
CA ASP A 436 5.15 -27.73 -14.74
C ASP A 436 6.08 -28.15 -13.60
N VAL A 437 6.74 -27.19 -12.93
CA VAL A 437 7.67 -27.45 -11.83
C VAL A 437 6.89 -27.66 -10.53
N PRO A 438 6.95 -28.85 -9.92
CA PRO A 438 6.27 -29.12 -8.65
C PRO A 438 6.76 -28.17 -7.54
N ALA A 439 5.88 -27.82 -6.61
CA ALA A 439 6.28 -27.05 -5.44
C ALA A 439 7.24 -27.89 -4.59
N GLN A 440 8.47 -27.40 -4.35
CA GLN A 440 9.35 -27.99 -3.34
C GLN A 440 8.75 -27.72 -1.96
N GLN A 441 8.60 -28.77 -1.14
CA GLN A 441 7.95 -28.67 0.16
C GLN A 441 8.90 -29.10 1.30
N PRO A 442 9.42 -28.14 2.08
CA PRO A 442 10.20 -28.46 3.28
C PRO A 442 9.33 -29.04 4.42
N ALA A 443 8.02 -28.80 4.37
CA ALA A 443 6.98 -29.34 5.25
C ALA A 443 5.70 -29.59 4.42
N ARG A 444 4.91 -30.60 4.80
CA ARG A 444 3.63 -30.93 4.16
C ARG A 444 2.54 -30.02 4.70
N LEU A 445 1.91 -29.25 3.81
CA LEU A 445 0.78 -28.39 4.14
C LEU A 445 -0.54 -29.17 4.03
N LEU A 446 -1.28 -29.30 5.13
CA LEU A 446 -2.55 -30.02 5.17
C LEU A 446 -3.69 -29.02 5.39
N ALA A 447 -4.61 -28.89 4.43
CA ALA A 447 -5.72 -27.96 4.55
C ALA A 447 -6.99 -28.67 5.04
N PHE A 448 -7.67 -28.12 6.05
CA PHE A 448 -8.99 -28.59 6.44
C PHE A 448 -9.98 -28.43 5.28
N TYR A 449 -10.84 -29.42 5.08
CA TYR A 449 -11.73 -29.51 3.94
C TYR A 449 -13.17 -29.71 4.41
N LEU A 450 -14.03 -28.75 4.09
CA LEU A 450 -15.45 -28.73 4.45
C LEU A 450 -16.27 -29.45 3.36
N PRO A 451 -17.01 -30.52 3.70
CA PRO A 451 -17.81 -31.25 2.71
C PRO A 451 -19.16 -30.60 2.40
N GLN A 452 -19.60 -29.56 3.12
CA GLN A 452 -20.96 -29.00 3.09
C GLN A 452 -21.29 -28.09 1.89
N TYR A 453 -20.84 -28.49 0.71
CA TYR A 453 -21.14 -27.86 -0.58
C TYR A 453 -21.94 -28.79 -1.48
N HIS A 454 -22.84 -29.57 -0.88
CA HIS A 454 -23.86 -30.37 -1.53
C HIS A 454 -25.08 -30.47 -0.60
N ALA A 455 -26.27 -30.61 -1.17
CA ALA A 455 -27.49 -30.77 -0.39
C ALA A 455 -27.58 -32.20 0.16
N ILE A 456 -28.17 -32.34 1.36
CA ILE A 456 -28.52 -33.64 1.93
C ILE A 456 -29.94 -33.53 2.51
N PRO A 457 -30.73 -34.62 2.55
CA PRO A 457 -32.11 -34.58 3.02
C PRO A 457 -32.27 -33.95 4.41
N GLU A 458 -31.34 -34.24 5.32
CA GLU A 458 -31.36 -33.70 6.67
C GLU A 458 -31.19 -32.18 6.71
N ASN A 459 -30.23 -31.64 5.97
CA ASN A 459 -30.01 -30.19 5.92
C ASN A 459 -31.19 -29.49 5.26
N ASP A 460 -31.78 -30.09 4.24
CA ASP A 460 -32.96 -29.54 3.57
C ASP A 460 -34.16 -29.47 4.52
N GLU A 461 -34.36 -30.51 5.34
CA GLU A 461 -35.38 -30.52 6.40
C GLU A 461 -35.10 -29.46 7.48
N TRP A 462 -33.83 -29.29 7.88
CA TRP A 462 -33.47 -28.41 9.00
C TRP A 462 -33.40 -26.93 8.63
N TRP A 463 -32.98 -26.62 7.41
CA TRP A 463 -32.56 -25.27 6.99
C TRP A 463 -33.28 -24.76 5.74
N GLY A 464 -34.02 -25.62 5.04
CA GLY A 464 -34.74 -25.33 3.80
C GLY A 464 -34.14 -26.03 2.58
N GLU A 465 -35.00 -26.31 1.59
CA GLU A 465 -34.66 -27.06 0.38
C GLU A 465 -33.41 -26.51 -0.34
N GLY A 466 -32.48 -27.42 -0.66
CA GLY A 466 -31.23 -27.10 -1.35
C GLY A 466 -30.18 -26.42 -0.48
N PHE A 467 -30.20 -26.61 0.85
CA PHE A 467 -29.28 -25.92 1.75
C PHE A 467 -27.84 -26.40 1.55
N THR A 468 -26.95 -25.44 1.32
CA THR A 468 -25.50 -25.61 1.34
C THR A 468 -24.86 -24.38 2.01
N GLU A 469 -23.55 -24.41 2.24
CA GLU A 469 -22.87 -23.21 2.73
C GLU A 469 -22.99 -22.01 1.77
N TRP A 470 -23.22 -22.24 0.47
CA TRP A 470 -23.52 -21.16 -0.47
C TRP A 470 -24.79 -20.39 -0.15
N THR A 471 -25.75 -21.00 0.53
CA THR A 471 -27.00 -20.35 0.99
C THR A 471 -26.70 -19.21 1.96
N ASN A 472 -25.62 -19.30 2.72
CA ASN A 472 -25.16 -18.24 3.63
C ASN A 472 -24.20 -17.24 2.94
N VAL A 473 -23.30 -17.74 2.10
CA VAL A 473 -22.25 -16.92 1.45
C VAL A 473 -22.82 -15.98 0.39
N LYS A 474 -23.66 -16.47 -0.52
CA LYS A 474 -24.21 -15.68 -1.63
C LYS A 474 -24.93 -14.40 -1.18
N PRO A 475 -25.83 -14.42 -0.17
CA PRO A 475 -26.55 -13.23 0.26
C PRO A 475 -25.78 -12.37 1.28
N ALA A 476 -24.56 -12.74 1.70
CA ALA A 476 -23.81 -11.98 2.69
C ALA A 476 -23.55 -10.53 2.22
N GLN A 477 -23.51 -9.59 3.16
CA GLN A 477 -23.39 -8.16 2.86
C GLN A 477 -22.33 -7.48 3.76
N PRO A 478 -21.68 -6.42 3.27
CA PRO A 478 -20.83 -5.58 4.10
C PRO A 478 -21.60 -5.02 5.31
N HIS A 479 -21.02 -5.11 6.51
CA HIS A 479 -21.60 -4.56 7.73
C HIS A 479 -20.92 -3.26 8.19
N TYR A 480 -19.69 -2.99 7.72
CA TYR A 480 -18.93 -1.77 7.98
C TYR A 480 -18.08 -1.40 6.76
N ARG A 481 -17.60 -0.14 6.69
CA ARG A 481 -16.80 0.35 5.56
C ARG A 481 -15.51 -0.47 5.42
N GLY A 482 -15.27 -1.00 4.22
CA GLY A 482 -14.12 -1.86 3.92
C GLY A 482 -14.29 -3.33 4.31
N HIS A 483 -15.46 -3.74 4.80
CA HIS A 483 -15.79 -5.14 5.05
C HIS A 483 -15.91 -5.92 3.73
N TYR A 484 -15.18 -7.02 3.60
CA TYR A 484 -15.23 -7.86 2.40
C TYR A 484 -16.33 -8.91 2.52
N GLN A 485 -17.54 -8.54 2.09
CA GLN A 485 -18.65 -9.47 1.92
C GLN A 485 -19.47 -9.02 0.69
N PRO A 486 -20.11 -9.93 -0.05
CA PRO A 486 -19.88 -11.38 0.01
C PRO A 486 -18.47 -11.74 -0.48
N HIS A 487 -17.91 -12.83 0.04
CA HIS A 487 -16.77 -13.50 -0.60
C HIS A 487 -17.28 -14.24 -1.84
N ILE A 488 -16.79 -13.86 -3.03
CA ILE A 488 -17.26 -14.41 -4.30
C ILE A 488 -16.19 -15.36 -4.87
N PRO A 489 -16.51 -16.63 -5.17
CA PRO A 489 -15.56 -17.58 -5.73
C PRO A 489 -15.06 -17.16 -7.10
N GLY A 490 -13.79 -17.47 -7.37
CA GLY A 490 -13.11 -17.27 -8.64
C GLY A 490 -13.45 -18.37 -9.65
N GLU A 491 -12.43 -19.07 -10.16
CA GLU A 491 -12.61 -20.01 -11.28
C GLU A 491 -13.51 -21.22 -10.98
N LEU A 492 -13.64 -21.63 -9.71
CA LEU A 492 -14.45 -22.79 -9.32
C LEU A 492 -15.95 -22.46 -9.25
N GLY A 493 -16.30 -21.17 -9.20
CA GLY A 493 -17.68 -20.73 -9.03
C GLY A 493 -18.36 -21.28 -7.76
N TYR A 494 -19.68 -21.24 -7.74
CA TYR A 494 -20.51 -21.81 -6.68
C TYR A 494 -20.78 -23.29 -6.98
N TYR A 495 -19.78 -24.14 -6.72
CA TYR A 495 -19.76 -25.55 -7.10
C TYR A 495 -20.67 -26.46 -6.25
N ASN A 496 -20.90 -27.69 -6.73
CA ASN A 496 -21.49 -28.80 -5.97
C ASN A 496 -20.44 -29.92 -5.80
N LEU A 497 -20.17 -30.37 -4.57
CA LEU A 497 -19.18 -31.42 -4.31
C LEU A 497 -19.66 -32.85 -4.62
N GLU A 498 -20.88 -33.03 -5.09
CA GLU A 498 -21.28 -34.27 -5.75
C GLU A 498 -20.58 -34.46 -7.09
N ASP A 499 -20.17 -33.36 -7.74
CA ASP A 499 -19.44 -33.39 -9.01
C ASP A 499 -17.95 -33.69 -8.78
N PRO A 500 -17.44 -34.85 -9.25
CA PRO A 500 -16.03 -35.20 -9.11
C PRO A 500 -15.09 -34.28 -9.90
N GLU A 501 -15.56 -33.57 -10.93
CA GLU A 501 -14.73 -32.63 -11.70
C GLU A 501 -14.32 -31.43 -10.84
N THR A 502 -15.22 -30.94 -9.98
CA THR A 502 -14.88 -29.91 -8.99
C THR A 502 -13.74 -30.38 -8.08
N GLN A 503 -13.82 -31.62 -7.55
CA GLN A 503 -12.76 -32.16 -6.70
C GLN A 503 -11.45 -32.39 -7.46
N ARG A 504 -11.51 -32.83 -8.73
CA ARG A 504 -10.33 -32.95 -9.61
C ARG A 504 -9.65 -31.60 -9.78
N ARG A 505 -10.41 -30.55 -10.05
CA ARG A 505 -9.87 -29.18 -10.18
C ARG A 505 -9.27 -28.67 -8.87
N GLN A 506 -9.89 -28.96 -7.72
CA GLN A 506 -9.32 -28.63 -6.41
C GLN A 506 -7.99 -29.37 -6.15
N VAL A 507 -7.89 -30.65 -6.50
CA VAL A 507 -6.65 -31.46 -6.43
C VAL A 507 -5.56 -30.85 -7.30
N GLU A 508 -5.86 -30.47 -8.53
CA GLU A 508 -4.91 -29.82 -9.44
C GLU A 508 -4.35 -28.54 -8.83
N LEU A 509 -5.22 -27.68 -8.27
CA LEU A 509 -4.81 -26.44 -7.61
C LEU A 509 -3.97 -26.69 -6.35
N ALA A 510 -4.40 -27.63 -5.51
CA ALA A 510 -3.68 -28.02 -4.31
C ALA A 510 -2.25 -28.44 -4.65
N LYS A 511 -2.07 -29.32 -5.64
CA LYS A 511 -0.75 -29.77 -6.11
C LYS A 511 0.07 -28.63 -6.70
N LEU A 512 -0.54 -27.82 -7.57
CA LEU A 512 0.14 -26.69 -8.22
C LEU A 512 0.69 -25.70 -7.20
N TYR A 513 0.00 -25.47 -6.08
CA TYR A 513 0.39 -24.47 -5.09
C TYR A 513 1.03 -25.04 -3.81
N GLY A 514 1.29 -26.34 -3.79
CA GLY A 514 2.03 -26.98 -2.71
C GLY A 514 1.22 -27.31 -1.45
N ILE A 515 -0.09 -27.50 -1.60
CA ILE A 515 -0.93 -28.15 -0.59
C ILE A 515 -0.75 -29.67 -0.74
N ALA A 516 -0.23 -30.30 0.32
CA ALA A 516 0.20 -31.70 0.31
C ALA A 516 -0.94 -32.69 0.57
N GLY A 517 -2.06 -32.21 1.09
CA GLY A 517 -3.22 -33.05 1.36
C GLY A 517 -4.38 -32.31 2.01
N PHE A 518 -5.53 -32.99 2.03
CA PHE A 518 -6.75 -32.50 2.67
C PHE A 518 -7.06 -33.26 3.96
N CYS A 519 -7.49 -32.52 4.98
CA CYS A 519 -8.03 -33.07 6.21
C CYS A 519 -9.56 -32.89 6.19
N PHE A 520 -10.27 -33.93 5.78
CA PHE A 520 -11.72 -33.88 5.65
C PHE A 520 -12.38 -33.86 7.02
N TYR A 521 -13.34 -32.95 7.21
CA TYR A 521 -14.29 -33.13 8.29
C TYR A 521 -15.12 -34.38 8.03
N PHE A 522 -15.18 -35.23 9.05
CA PHE A 522 -15.90 -36.49 9.02
C PHE A 522 -16.99 -36.45 10.07
N TYR A 523 -18.23 -36.75 9.67
CA TYR A 523 -19.41 -36.67 10.53
C TYR A 523 -20.00 -38.06 10.74
N TRP A 524 -19.94 -38.51 11.99
CA TRP A 524 -20.48 -39.79 12.45
C TRP A 524 -21.26 -39.55 13.75
N PHE A 525 -22.50 -40.04 13.80
CA PHE A 525 -23.45 -39.85 14.89
C PHE A 525 -24.04 -41.19 15.33
N GLY A 526 -23.21 -42.12 15.82
CA GLY A 526 -23.72 -43.39 16.37
C GLY A 526 -24.23 -44.37 15.31
N GLY A 527 -23.56 -44.47 14.16
CA GLY A 527 -23.98 -45.31 13.02
C GLY A 527 -24.60 -44.54 11.85
N LYS A 528 -25.02 -43.29 12.07
CA LYS A 528 -25.48 -42.40 11.00
C LYS A 528 -24.35 -41.48 10.53
N ARG A 529 -24.12 -41.43 9.22
CA ARG A 529 -23.19 -40.48 8.57
C ARG A 529 -23.97 -39.34 7.95
N LEU A 530 -23.31 -38.19 7.82
CA LEU A 530 -23.81 -37.03 7.10
C LEU A 530 -22.66 -36.41 6.30
N LEU A 531 -22.98 -35.82 5.15
CA LEU A 531 -22.02 -35.13 4.27
C LEU A 531 -20.86 -36.04 3.78
N GLU A 532 -21.07 -37.35 3.69
CA GLU A 532 -20.03 -38.33 3.34
C GLU A 532 -19.62 -38.30 1.86
N LYS A 533 -20.44 -37.70 0.99
CA LYS A 533 -20.29 -37.86 -0.46
C LYS A 533 -18.90 -37.43 -0.97
N PRO A 534 -18.32 -36.30 -0.54
CA PRO A 534 -17.01 -35.88 -1.02
C PRO A 534 -15.87 -36.83 -0.64
N ILE A 535 -15.93 -37.48 0.54
CA ILE A 535 -14.92 -38.44 0.97
C ILE A 535 -15.13 -39.82 0.33
N GLU A 536 -16.39 -40.21 0.08
CA GLU A 536 -16.70 -41.41 -0.71
C GLU A 536 -16.19 -41.29 -2.14
N ASN A 537 -16.36 -40.13 -2.77
CA ASN A 537 -15.79 -39.84 -4.08
C ASN A 537 -14.27 -40.04 -4.08
N TYR A 538 -13.57 -39.55 -3.04
CA TYR A 538 -12.13 -39.80 -2.88
C TYR A 538 -11.81 -41.28 -2.80
N LEU A 539 -12.53 -42.05 -1.97
CA LEU A 539 -12.27 -43.48 -1.80
C LEU A 539 -12.52 -44.28 -3.09
N GLN A 540 -13.59 -43.95 -3.82
CA GLN A 540 -14.02 -44.66 -5.03
C GLN A 540 -13.24 -44.24 -6.28
N ASN A 541 -12.80 -42.98 -6.37
CA ASN A 541 -12.09 -42.44 -7.51
C ASN A 541 -10.59 -42.31 -7.23
N ARG A 542 -9.78 -43.17 -7.86
CA ARG A 542 -8.32 -43.17 -7.74
C ARG A 542 -7.65 -41.98 -8.45
N ASP A 543 -8.34 -41.32 -9.39
CA ASP A 543 -7.83 -40.12 -10.07
C ASP A 543 -7.75 -38.91 -9.15
N LEU A 544 -8.48 -38.92 -8.02
CA LEU A 544 -8.35 -37.92 -6.95
C LEU A 544 -7.10 -38.24 -6.12
N ASP A 545 -5.94 -38.04 -6.72
CA ASP A 545 -4.64 -38.52 -6.27
C ASP A 545 -3.89 -37.49 -5.40
N LEU A 546 -4.62 -36.86 -4.48
CA LEU A 546 -4.07 -36.03 -3.41
C LEU A 546 -4.18 -36.79 -2.07
N PRO A 547 -3.12 -36.83 -1.25
CA PRO A 547 -3.18 -37.44 0.07
C PRO A 547 -4.26 -36.84 0.97
N PHE A 548 -4.86 -37.64 1.83
CA PHE A 548 -5.91 -37.17 2.75
C PHE A 548 -5.88 -37.84 4.13
N CYS A 549 -6.47 -37.18 5.12
CA CYS A 549 -6.82 -37.76 6.42
C CYS A 549 -8.19 -37.25 6.89
N LEU A 550 -8.66 -37.79 8.01
CA LEU A 550 -9.97 -37.45 8.58
C LEU A 550 -9.82 -36.72 9.91
N CYS A 551 -10.69 -35.74 10.12
CA CYS A 551 -10.96 -35.10 11.40
C CYS A 551 -12.42 -35.35 11.78
N TRP A 552 -12.64 -36.22 12.78
CA TRP A 552 -13.99 -36.49 13.27
C TRP A 552 -14.51 -35.28 14.06
N ALA A 553 -15.53 -34.62 13.50
CA ALA A 553 -16.29 -33.57 14.16
C ALA A 553 -17.26 -34.20 15.17
N ASN A 554 -16.72 -34.63 16.31
CA ASN A 554 -17.41 -35.45 17.30
C ASN A 554 -18.34 -34.66 18.24
N GLU A 555 -18.82 -33.50 17.81
CA GLU A 555 -19.72 -32.65 18.59
C GLU A 555 -21.18 -32.83 18.17
N ASN A 556 -22.11 -32.41 19.03
CA ASN A 556 -23.54 -32.36 18.69
C ASN A 556 -23.76 -31.38 17.54
N TRP A 557 -24.62 -31.74 16.59
CA TRP A 557 -25.11 -30.78 15.61
C TRP A 557 -26.34 -30.07 16.18
N SER A 558 -26.27 -28.75 16.37
CA SER A 558 -27.38 -27.95 16.88
C SER A 558 -27.73 -26.79 15.93
N ARG A 559 -28.90 -26.18 16.14
CA ARG A 559 -29.33 -25.01 15.33
C ARG A 559 -28.46 -23.77 15.52
N ARG A 560 -27.60 -23.72 16.55
CA ARG A 560 -26.59 -22.68 16.71
C ARG A 560 -25.20 -23.27 16.59
N TRP A 561 -24.45 -22.76 15.62
CA TRP A 561 -23.08 -23.16 15.30
C TRP A 561 -22.03 -22.78 16.39
N ASP A 562 -22.43 -22.41 17.63
CA ASP A 562 -21.51 -22.16 18.76
C ASP A 562 -21.46 -23.28 19.81
N GLY A 563 -22.18 -24.39 19.63
CA GLY A 563 -22.17 -25.49 20.60
C GLY A 563 -22.81 -25.12 21.96
N LEU A 564 -23.56 -24.02 22.03
CA LEU A 564 -24.39 -23.66 23.18
C LEU A 564 -25.81 -24.14 22.94
N ASP A 565 -26.17 -25.21 23.65
CA ASP A 565 -27.42 -25.95 23.53
C ASP A 565 -28.64 -25.10 23.81
N ASP A 566 -29.62 -25.18 22.90
CA ASP A 566 -31.05 -25.00 23.17
C ASP A 566 -31.91 -25.85 22.18
N GLN A 567 -31.39 -26.25 21.00
CA GLN A 567 -32.06 -27.16 20.04
C GLN A 567 -31.05 -28.04 19.26
N ILE A 568 -30.80 -29.26 19.75
CA ILE A 568 -29.96 -30.28 19.07
C ILE A 568 -30.74 -30.86 17.86
N LEU A 569 -30.12 -30.86 16.68
CA LEU A 569 -30.64 -31.47 15.44
C LEU A 569 -30.30 -32.97 15.39
N ILE A 570 -29.04 -33.31 15.68
CA ILE A 570 -28.58 -34.67 15.89
C ILE A 570 -27.49 -34.69 16.96
N GLY A 571 -27.67 -35.56 17.96
CA GLY A 571 -26.78 -35.65 19.12
C GLY A 571 -25.76 -36.79 18.99
N GLN A 572 -24.62 -36.60 19.63
CA GLN A 572 -23.59 -37.61 19.81
C GLN A 572 -23.89 -38.48 21.03
N LYS A 573 -23.75 -39.79 20.87
CA LYS A 573 -23.90 -40.77 21.96
C LYS A 573 -22.69 -41.70 21.95
N HIS A 574 -21.68 -41.33 22.72
CA HIS A 574 -20.46 -42.10 22.82
C HIS A 574 -20.63 -43.32 23.73
N SER A 575 -20.25 -44.49 23.23
CA SER A 575 -20.24 -45.76 23.98
C SER A 575 -19.08 -46.63 23.50
N ALA A 576 -18.72 -47.66 24.27
CA ALA A 576 -17.66 -48.58 23.84
C ALA A 576 -18.01 -49.33 22.54
N ASP A 577 -19.29 -49.62 22.31
CA ASP A 577 -19.77 -50.25 21.08
C ASP A 577 -19.70 -49.28 19.90
N ASP A 578 -20.08 -48.01 20.12
CA ASP A 578 -19.95 -46.96 19.10
C ASP A 578 -18.48 -46.67 18.74
N ASP A 579 -17.57 -46.68 19.72
CA ASP A 579 -16.13 -46.53 19.46
C ASP A 579 -15.63 -47.61 18.48
N LEU A 580 -16.06 -48.87 18.66
CA LEU A 580 -15.70 -49.99 17.80
C LEU A 580 -16.38 -49.89 16.43
N ALA A 581 -17.65 -49.49 16.38
CA ALA A 581 -18.37 -49.28 15.12
C ALA A 581 -17.74 -48.15 14.28
N PHE A 582 -17.41 -47.03 14.92
CA PHE A 582 -16.76 -45.89 14.30
C PHE A 582 -15.41 -46.28 13.70
N ILE A 583 -14.51 -46.90 14.48
CA ILE A 583 -13.18 -47.26 13.97
C ILE A 583 -13.25 -48.34 12.90
N ALA A 584 -14.20 -49.28 13.01
CA ALA A 584 -14.41 -50.30 11.99
C ALA A 584 -14.79 -49.69 10.64
N HIS A 585 -15.67 -48.69 10.66
CA HIS A 585 -16.04 -47.96 9.46
C HIS A 585 -14.89 -47.10 8.93
N VAL A 586 -14.25 -46.31 9.80
CA VAL A 586 -13.13 -45.42 9.42
C VAL A 586 -11.96 -46.21 8.84
N ALA A 587 -11.77 -47.47 9.23
CA ALA A 587 -10.71 -48.34 8.73
C ALA A 587 -10.75 -48.59 7.22
N GLU A 588 -11.89 -48.42 6.54
CA GLU A 588 -11.96 -48.45 5.08
C GLU A 588 -11.07 -47.36 4.46
N TYR A 589 -11.11 -46.15 5.03
CA TYR A 589 -10.28 -45.03 4.62
C TYR A 589 -8.83 -45.17 5.11
N LEU A 590 -8.61 -45.66 6.35
CA LEU A 590 -7.25 -45.83 6.91
C LEU A 590 -6.38 -46.81 6.11
N ARG A 591 -7.00 -47.69 5.32
CA ARG A 591 -6.31 -48.65 4.44
C ARG A 591 -5.97 -48.08 3.07
N ASP A 592 -6.53 -46.92 2.70
CA ASP A 592 -6.20 -46.28 1.42
C ASP A 592 -4.70 -45.93 1.37
N GLU A 593 -4.06 -46.19 0.24
CA GLU A 593 -2.62 -45.92 0.04
C GLU A 593 -2.32 -44.41 0.05
N ARG A 594 -3.30 -43.57 -0.32
CA ARG A 594 -3.20 -42.12 -0.26
C ARG A 594 -3.41 -41.56 1.15
N TYR A 595 -3.79 -42.40 2.12
CA TYR A 595 -4.05 -41.93 3.47
C TYR A 595 -2.78 -41.40 4.13
N ILE A 596 -2.87 -40.24 4.78
CA ILE A 596 -1.73 -39.57 5.39
C ILE A 596 -1.24 -40.38 6.59
N ARG A 597 0.07 -40.69 6.57
CA ARG A 597 0.75 -41.43 7.62
C ARG A 597 1.90 -40.64 8.24
N ILE A 598 2.16 -40.93 9.52
CA ILE A 598 3.32 -40.45 10.28
C ILE A 598 4.00 -41.69 10.86
N ASP A 599 5.28 -41.90 10.54
CA ASP A 599 6.03 -43.12 10.87
C ASP A 599 5.27 -44.40 10.45
N GLY A 600 4.63 -44.35 9.27
CA GLY A 600 3.80 -45.44 8.72
C GLY A 600 2.39 -45.58 9.32
N LYS A 601 2.08 -44.87 10.41
CA LYS A 601 0.79 -44.96 11.12
C LYS A 601 -0.25 -44.02 10.50
N PRO A 602 -1.48 -44.47 10.16
CA PRO A 602 -2.55 -43.60 9.69
C PRO A 602 -2.86 -42.49 10.70
N LEU A 603 -2.94 -41.25 10.23
CA LEU A 603 -3.28 -40.09 11.07
C LEU A 603 -4.79 -39.89 11.16
N LEU A 604 -5.36 -40.02 12.37
CA LEU A 604 -6.76 -39.75 12.65
C LEU A 604 -6.89 -38.60 13.66
N LEU A 605 -7.66 -37.57 13.30
CA LEU A 605 -7.93 -36.41 14.16
C LEU A 605 -9.31 -36.53 14.81
N VAL A 606 -9.42 -36.06 16.05
CA VAL A 606 -10.70 -35.86 16.76
C VAL A 606 -10.83 -34.39 17.14
N TYR A 607 -11.98 -33.79 16.89
CA TYR A 607 -12.17 -32.34 17.07
C TYR A 607 -12.24 -31.92 18.55
N ARG A 608 -12.98 -32.67 19.38
CA ARG A 608 -13.21 -32.38 20.81
C ARG A 608 -13.05 -33.65 21.66
N PRO A 609 -11.82 -34.11 21.92
CA PRO A 609 -11.60 -35.32 22.70
C PRO A 609 -12.11 -35.20 24.15
N GLY A 610 -12.34 -33.98 24.66
CA GLY A 610 -12.95 -33.76 25.97
C GLY A 610 -14.41 -34.18 26.10
N GLU A 611 -15.13 -34.39 24.99
CA GLU A 611 -16.52 -34.85 24.97
C GLU A 611 -16.65 -36.38 25.04
N LEU A 612 -15.55 -37.11 24.83
CA LEU A 612 -15.51 -38.55 25.01
C LEU A 612 -15.57 -38.90 26.51
N PRO A 613 -16.45 -39.82 26.95
CA PRO A 613 -16.59 -40.18 28.37
C PRO A 613 -15.27 -40.67 29.00
N ASP A 614 -14.50 -41.46 28.24
CA ASP A 614 -13.13 -41.84 28.58
C ASP A 614 -12.29 -41.96 27.30
N ALA A 615 -11.73 -40.82 26.89
CA ALA A 615 -10.92 -40.72 25.68
C ALA A 615 -9.73 -41.70 25.66
N LYS A 616 -9.12 -42.01 26.82
CA LYS A 616 -7.99 -42.96 26.88
C LYS A 616 -8.45 -44.38 26.57
N ALA A 617 -9.57 -44.79 27.16
CA ALA A 617 -10.14 -46.10 26.90
C ALA A 617 -10.61 -46.21 25.43
N THR A 618 -11.21 -45.15 24.88
CA THR A 618 -11.57 -45.06 23.45
C THR A 618 -10.35 -45.21 22.55
N ALA A 619 -9.27 -44.45 22.80
CA ALA A 619 -8.02 -44.55 22.06
C ALA A 619 -7.41 -45.96 22.12
N ALA A 620 -7.46 -46.61 23.29
CA ALA A 620 -6.98 -47.98 23.47
C ALA A 620 -7.80 -48.99 22.67
N ARG A 621 -9.14 -48.87 22.67
CA ARG A 621 -10.05 -49.70 21.87
C ARG A 621 -9.77 -49.56 20.38
N TRP A 622 -9.65 -48.33 19.88
CA TRP A 622 -9.36 -48.07 18.47
C TRP A 622 -8.03 -48.70 18.04
N ARG A 623 -6.96 -48.48 18.80
CA ARG A 623 -5.65 -49.05 18.51
C ARG A 623 -5.65 -50.58 18.53
N ALA A 624 -6.32 -51.20 19.51
CA ALA A 624 -6.45 -52.66 19.59
C ALA A 624 -7.19 -53.21 18.35
N TRP A 625 -8.36 -52.65 18.05
CA TRP A 625 -9.16 -53.04 16.90
C TRP A 625 -8.37 -52.90 15.59
N CYS A 626 -7.67 -51.78 15.37
CA CYS A 626 -6.88 -51.55 14.16
C CYS A 626 -5.74 -52.56 13.98
N ARG A 627 -5.03 -52.93 15.07
CA ARG A 627 -3.98 -53.96 15.01
C ARG A 627 -4.55 -55.34 14.68
N GLU A 628 -5.68 -55.70 15.29
CA GLU A 628 -6.33 -57.00 15.11
C GLU A 628 -6.96 -57.16 13.71
N ASN A 629 -7.32 -56.04 13.06
CA ASN A 629 -8.02 -56.03 11.76
C ASN A 629 -7.14 -55.54 10.59
N GLY A 630 -5.81 -55.68 10.72
CA GLY A 630 -4.86 -55.47 9.61
C GLY A 630 -4.63 -54.01 9.18
N VAL A 631 -5.07 -53.03 9.96
CA VAL A 631 -4.73 -51.61 9.75
C VAL A 631 -3.35 -51.28 10.34
N GLY A 632 -2.98 -51.98 11.42
CA GLY A 632 -1.76 -51.74 12.18
C GLY A 632 -1.95 -50.69 13.28
N GLU A 633 -0.86 -50.01 13.64
CA GLU A 633 -0.89 -48.94 14.64
C GLU A 633 -1.36 -47.62 14.01
N ILE A 634 -2.13 -46.81 14.76
CA ILE A 634 -2.67 -45.52 14.31
C ILE A 634 -2.06 -44.36 15.10
N TYR A 635 -1.98 -43.19 14.45
CA TYR A 635 -1.51 -41.94 15.03
C TYR A 635 -2.72 -41.05 15.36
N LEU A 636 -2.96 -40.80 16.65
CA LEU A 636 -4.11 -40.04 17.12
C LEU A 636 -3.70 -38.60 17.44
N ALA A 637 -4.44 -37.65 16.87
CA ALA A 637 -4.27 -36.23 17.16
C ALA A 637 -5.62 -35.57 17.44
N TYR A 638 -5.59 -34.36 18.00
CA TYR A 638 -6.81 -33.58 18.20
C TYR A 638 -6.58 -32.10 17.87
N THR A 639 -7.65 -31.38 17.53
CA THR A 639 -7.57 -29.94 17.24
C THR A 639 -7.65 -29.11 18.53
N GLN A 640 -6.83 -28.06 18.63
CA GLN A 640 -6.90 -27.11 19.75
C GLN A 640 -7.99 -26.05 19.54
N SER A 641 -9.17 -26.49 19.11
CA SER A 641 -10.36 -25.67 18.93
C SER A 641 -10.89 -25.21 20.31
N PHE A 642 -11.25 -26.17 21.17
CA PHE A 642 -11.76 -25.94 22.52
C PHE A 642 -10.88 -26.60 23.59
N ASP A 643 -10.32 -27.77 23.29
CA ASP A 643 -9.43 -28.52 24.18
C ASP A 643 -7.98 -28.02 24.10
N LYS A 644 -7.29 -27.90 25.24
CA LYS A 644 -5.88 -27.45 25.31
C LYS A 644 -5.00 -28.31 26.21
N ALA A 645 -5.53 -29.42 26.71
CA ALA A 645 -4.79 -30.31 27.59
C ALA A 645 -3.67 -31.04 26.84
N HIS A 646 -2.69 -31.57 27.57
CA HIS A 646 -1.63 -32.39 26.97
C HIS A 646 -2.24 -33.62 26.24
N PRO A 647 -1.83 -33.98 25.01
CA PRO A 647 -2.40 -35.10 24.24
C PRO A 647 -2.49 -36.42 25.01
N ALA A 648 -1.43 -36.75 25.78
CA ALA A 648 -1.40 -37.93 26.66
C ALA A 648 -2.57 -38.01 27.67
N ARG A 649 -3.25 -36.90 28.00
CA ARG A 649 -4.48 -36.91 28.82
C ARG A 649 -5.59 -37.71 28.15
N TYR A 650 -5.66 -37.68 26.82
CA TYR A 650 -6.66 -38.38 26.02
C TYR A 650 -6.13 -39.71 25.45
N GLY A 651 -4.87 -40.08 25.74
CA GLY A 651 -4.22 -41.24 25.15
C GLY A 651 -3.74 -41.00 23.71
N PHE A 652 -3.69 -39.74 23.28
CA PHE A 652 -3.33 -39.32 21.91
C PHE A 652 -1.85 -38.96 21.80
N ASP A 653 -1.34 -38.97 20.57
CA ASP A 653 0.07 -38.76 20.23
C ASP A 653 0.43 -37.27 20.06
N ALA A 654 -0.49 -36.46 19.52
CA ALA A 654 -0.25 -35.04 19.25
C ALA A 654 -1.49 -34.15 19.40
N ALA A 655 -1.25 -32.84 19.37
CA ALA A 655 -2.27 -31.82 19.13
C ALA A 655 -1.99 -31.07 17.82
N VAL A 656 -3.02 -30.41 17.29
CA VAL A 656 -2.97 -29.58 16.09
C VAL A 656 -3.48 -28.19 16.46
N GLU A 657 -2.66 -27.14 16.29
CA GLU A 657 -3.13 -25.76 16.44
C GLU A 657 -4.24 -25.48 15.41
N PHE A 658 -5.30 -24.82 15.86
CA PHE A 658 -6.49 -24.59 15.05
C PHE A 658 -6.88 -23.09 15.08
N PRO A 659 -6.09 -22.20 14.47
CA PRO A 659 -6.41 -20.78 14.44
C PRO A 659 -7.73 -20.52 13.69
N PRO A 660 -8.48 -19.47 14.06
CA PRO A 660 -8.12 -18.39 15.00
C PRO A 660 -8.19 -18.76 16.50
N ASN A 661 -8.60 -19.98 16.85
CA ASN A 661 -8.73 -20.39 18.25
C ASN A 661 -7.37 -20.36 18.97
N GLY A 662 -7.42 -20.22 20.30
CA GLY A 662 -6.21 -20.17 21.13
C GLY A 662 -5.48 -18.82 21.14
N THR A 663 -6.01 -17.81 20.45
CA THR A 663 -5.49 -16.43 20.47
C THR A 663 -6.58 -15.46 20.86
N VAL A 664 -6.24 -14.44 21.66
CA VAL A 664 -7.10 -13.29 21.92
C VAL A 664 -6.57 -12.14 21.05
N PRO A 665 -7.12 -11.92 19.86
CA PRO A 665 -6.72 -10.82 18.99
C PRO A 665 -7.18 -9.46 19.55
N ASP A 666 -6.57 -8.39 19.07
CA ASP A 666 -6.93 -7.02 19.45
C ASP A 666 -8.35 -6.67 18.95
N ASP A 667 -9.24 -6.26 19.86
CA ASP A 667 -10.60 -5.80 19.54
C ASP A 667 -10.55 -4.38 18.95
N VAL A 668 -10.91 -4.27 17.68
CA VAL A 668 -10.92 -3.04 16.87
C VAL A 668 -12.33 -2.69 16.39
N THR A 669 -13.35 -3.22 17.07
CA THR A 669 -14.77 -2.98 16.72
C THR A 669 -15.10 -1.48 16.67
N ASP A 670 -14.55 -0.70 17.60
CA ASP A 670 -14.85 0.74 17.70
C ASP A 670 -14.08 1.60 16.66
N SER A 671 -13.14 1.02 15.91
CA SER A 671 -12.36 1.74 14.88
C SER A 671 -12.92 1.58 13.46
N VAL A 672 -13.90 0.71 13.25
CA VAL A 672 -14.57 0.57 11.96
C VAL A 672 -15.84 1.40 11.90
N LEU A 673 -16.19 1.90 10.71
CA LEU A 673 -17.41 2.67 10.51
C LEU A 673 -18.55 1.72 10.09
N PRO A 674 -19.55 1.44 10.95
CA PRO A 674 -20.68 0.56 10.60
C PRO A 674 -21.49 1.16 9.45
N LEU A 675 -21.98 0.30 8.55
CA LEU A 675 -22.89 0.65 7.45
C LEU A 675 -24.36 0.50 7.87
N LYS A 676 -24.63 -0.30 8.91
CA LYS A 676 -25.97 -0.52 9.47
C LYS A 676 -25.95 -0.23 10.96
N ASP A 677 -26.95 0.51 11.45
CA ASP A 677 -27.05 0.90 12.86
C ASP A 677 -27.25 -0.29 13.82
N ASN A 678 -27.70 -1.43 13.31
CA ASN A 678 -27.96 -2.65 14.06
C ASN A 678 -26.78 -3.64 14.09
N PHE A 679 -25.59 -3.27 13.61
CA PHE A 679 -24.41 -4.14 13.72
C PHE A 679 -23.97 -4.30 15.19
N LEU A 680 -24.08 -5.52 15.71
CA LEU A 680 -23.73 -5.91 17.08
C LEU A 680 -22.49 -6.83 17.13
N GLY A 681 -21.88 -7.07 15.98
CA GLY A 681 -20.74 -7.96 15.81
C GLY A 681 -19.46 -7.46 16.45
N LYS A 682 -18.43 -8.29 16.37
CA LYS A 682 -17.07 -8.00 16.85
C LYS A 682 -16.09 -7.97 15.68
N VAL A 683 -15.19 -7.00 15.70
CA VAL A 683 -14.12 -6.87 14.70
C VAL A 683 -12.77 -6.95 15.39
N TYR A 684 -11.89 -7.83 14.91
CA TYR A 684 -10.57 -8.06 15.47
C TYR A 684 -9.44 -7.78 14.46
N ASP A 685 -8.24 -7.44 14.94
CA ASP A 685 -7.06 -7.26 14.08
C ASP A 685 -6.32 -8.59 13.86
N TRP A 686 -6.37 -9.09 12.62
CA TRP A 686 -5.73 -10.32 12.20
C TRP A 686 -4.20 -10.29 12.36
N ARG A 687 -3.57 -9.10 12.27
CA ARG A 687 -2.11 -8.95 12.36
C ARG A 687 -1.52 -9.43 13.70
N THR A 688 -2.37 -9.64 14.71
CA THR A 688 -1.97 -10.29 15.97
C THR A 688 -1.30 -11.65 15.72
N TYR A 689 -1.81 -12.48 14.80
CA TYR A 689 -1.24 -13.79 14.49
C TYR A 689 0.16 -13.68 13.88
N LEU A 690 0.32 -12.76 12.93
CA LEU A 690 1.62 -12.47 12.32
C LEU A 690 2.65 -12.04 13.37
N LYS A 691 2.29 -11.10 14.26
CA LYS A 691 3.17 -10.65 15.35
C LYS A 691 3.62 -11.82 16.25
N ARG A 692 2.71 -12.76 16.56
CA ARG A 692 3.03 -13.96 17.37
C ARG A 692 3.94 -14.93 16.61
N SER A 693 3.75 -15.09 15.31
CA SER A 693 4.54 -16.00 14.47
C SER A 693 6.04 -15.66 14.46
N ALA A 694 6.40 -14.39 14.63
CA ALA A 694 7.79 -13.96 14.69
C ALA A 694 8.54 -14.49 15.93
N LYS A 695 7.83 -14.95 16.96
CA LYS A 695 8.40 -15.42 18.24
C LYS A 695 7.71 -16.70 18.71
N LEU A 696 7.65 -17.72 17.84
CA LEU A 696 7.09 -19.03 18.20
C LEU A 696 7.94 -19.73 19.28
N THR A 697 7.26 -20.20 20.33
CA THR A 697 7.88 -20.96 21.43
C THR A 697 7.75 -22.45 21.19
N THR A 698 8.74 -23.23 21.65
CA THR A 698 8.71 -24.69 21.54
C THR A 698 7.66 -25.27 22.50
N PRO A 699 6.65 -26.01 22.01
CA PRO A 699 5.63 -26.63 22.86
C PRO A 699 6.18 -27.78 23.70
N LYS A 700 5.52 -28.10 24.83
CA LYS A 700 5.95 -29.18 25.76
C LYS A 700 5.63 -30.59 25.27
N TYR A 701 4.89 -30.72 24.18
CA TYR A 701 4.45 -31.96 23.55
C TYR A 701 4.41 -31.78 22.04
N THR A 702 4.21 -32.87 21.31
CA THR A 702 4.05 -32.82 19.85
C THR A 702 2.84 -31.99 19.47
N LEU A 703 3.12 -30.80 18.94
CA LEU A 703 2.13 -29.86 18.43
C LEU A 703 2.47 -29.58 16.97
N PHE A 704 1.56 -29.98 16.08
CA PHE A 704 1.57 -29.54 14.68
C PHE A 704 1.00 -28.13 14.62
N ARG A 705 1.71 -27.25 13.92
CA ARG A 705 1.32 -25.83 13.85
C ARG A 705 0.15 -25.65 12.89
N GLY A 706 -0.59 -24.57 13.11
CA GLY A 706 -1.76 -24.19 12.34
C GLY A 706 -1.68 -22.74 11.90
N VAL A 707 -2.17 -22.45 10.69
CA VAL A 707 -2.37 -21.09 10.19
C VAL A 707 -3.78 -20.94 9.61
N CYS A 708 -4.28 -19.71 9.49
CA CYS A 708 -5.51 -19.41 8.75
C CYS A 708 -5.32 -18.16 7.86
N PRO A 709 -5.88 -18.11 6.64
CA PRO A 709 -5.70 -16.96 5.75
C PRO A 709 -6.47 -15.72 6.25
N SER A 710 -7.66 -15.92 6.81
CA SER A 710 -8.54 -14.87 7.35
C SER A 710 -9.57 -15.51 8.30
N TRP A 711 -10.52 -14.70 8.80
CA TRP A 711 -11.70 -15.18 9.52
C TRP A 711 -12.84 -14.15 9.51
N ASP A 712 -14.04 -14.57 9.12
CA ASP A 712 -15.27 -13.79 9.09
C ASP A 712 -16.50 -14.68 9.01
N ASN A 713 -17.23 -14.83 10.12
CA ASN A 713 -18.46 -15.64 10.18
C ASN A 713 -19.76 -14.81 10.04
N THR A 714 -19.68 -13.58 9.53
CA THR A 714 -20.85 -12.72 9.32
C THR A 714 -21.80 -13.26 8.24
N ALA A 715 -21.34 -14.10 7.30
CA ALA A 715 -22.23 -14.81 6.39
C ALA A 715 -23.24 -15.70 7.14
N ARG A 716 -22.81 -16.38 8.21
CA ARG A 716 -23.66 -17.22 9.06
C ARG A 716 -24.43 -16.40 10.12
N ARG A 717 -23.75 -15.45 10.79
CA ARG A 717 -24.27 -14.74 11.98
C ARG A 717 -24.81 -13.33 11.73
N LYS A 718 -24.72 -12.84 10.49
CA LYS A 718 -25.19 -11.53 10.04
C LYS A 718 -24.67 -10.42 10.94
N GLU A 719 -25.56 -9.59 11.48
CA GLU A 719 -25.24 -8.44 12.33
C GLU A 719 -24.54 -8.81 13.65
N ARG A 720 -24.54 -10.09 14.06
CA ARG A 720 -23.89 -10.58 15.28
C ARG A 720 -22.60 -11.36 15.01
N GLY A 721 -22.13 -11.36 13.76
CA GLY A 721 -20.91 -12.06 13.37
C GLY A 721 -19.64 -11.44 13.95
N THR A 722 -18.59 -12.24 13.90
CA THR A 722 -17.22 -11.85 14.24
C THR A 722 -16.38 -11.89 12.97
N SER A 723 -15.70 -10.79 12.68
CA SER A 723 -14.84 -10.64 11.51
C SER A 723 -13.45 -10.14 11.90
N PHE A 724 -12.46 -10.47 11.08
CA PHE A 724 -11.07 -10.10 11.26
C PHE A 724 -10.66 -9.20 10.10
N ILE A 725 -10.09 -8.04 10.41
CA ILE A 725 -9.58 -7.09 9.41
C ILE A 725 -8.06 -7.16 9.35
N ASN A 726 -7.49 -6.57 8.29
CA ASN A 726 -6.05 -6.53 8.02
C ASN A 726 -5.42 -7.92 7.77
N SER A 727 -6.22 -8.90 7.36
CA SER A 727 -5.71 -10.11 6.70
C SER A 727 -5.32 -9.78 5.26
N SER A 728 -4.23 -10.41 4.78
CA SER A 728 -3.77 -10.27 3.41
C SER A 728 -2.94 -11.48 2.99
N PRO A 729 -2.85 -11.79 1.68
CA PRO A 729 -1.97 -12.86 1.19
C PRO A 729 -0.52 -12.71 1.65
N ARG A 730 0.03 -11.48 1.68
CA ARG A 730 1.38 -11.20 2.18
C ARG A 730 1.54 -11.53 3.66
N GLY A 731 0.60 -11.09 4.49
CA GLY A 731 0.62 -11.36 5.92
C GLY A 731 0.52 -12.85 6.21
N TYR A 732 -0.36 -13.55 5.48
CA TYR A 732 -0.50 -15.00 5.54
C TYR A 732 0.77 -15.73 5.08
N GLN A 733 1.38 -15.32 3.96
CA GLN A 733 2.65 -15.87 3.48
C GLN A 733 3.74 -15.80 4.56
N GLU A 734 3.86 -14.67 5.25
CA GLU A 734 4.89 -14.50 6.28
C GLU A 734 4.63 -15.37 7.51
N TRP A 735 3.38 -15.45 7.96
CA TRP A 735 3.01 -16.32 9.06
C TRP A 735 3.28 -17.79 8.70
N LEU A 736 2.87 -18.23 7.51
CA LEU A 736 3.13 -19.59 7.05
C LEU A 736 4.63 -19.87 6.90
N PHE A 737 5.40 -18.94 6.34
CA PHE A 737 6.86 -19.06 6.24
C PHE A 737 7.53 -19.26 7.62
N ASN A 738 7.18 -18.43 8.61
CA ASN A 738 7.68 -18.57 9.98
C ASN A 738 7.31 -19.93 10.59
N THR A 739 6.08 -20.38 10.32
CA THR A 739 5.53 -21.64 10.81
C THR A 739 6.23 -22.86 10.19
N ILE A 740 6.51 -22.83 8.90
CA ILE A 740 7.26 -23.87 8.20
C ILE A 740 8.69 -23.94 8.76
N LYS A 741 9.36 -22.80 8.94
CA LYS A 741 10.72 -22.76 9.52
C LYS A 741 10.76 -23.35 10.93
N ASP A 742 9.80 -23.00 11.78
CA ASP A 742 9.67 -23.62 13.11
C ASP A 742 9.45 -25.14 13.02
N THR A 743 8.60 -25.59 12.11
CA THR A 743 8.27 -27.01 11.91
C THR A 743 9.48 -27.81 11.45
N VAL A 744 10.20 -27.35 10.42
CA VAL A 744 11.43 -27.98 9.91
C VAL A 744 12.49 -28.06 11.01
N ARG A 745 12.61 -27.02 11.85
CA ARG A 745 13.54 -27.00 12.98
C ARG A 745 13.18 -28.03 14.06
N ARG A 746 11.89 -28.18 14.38
CA ARG A 746 11.42 -29.06 15.46
C ARG A 746 11.35 -30.54 15.08
N PHE A 747 11.11 -30.84 13.80
CA PHE A 747 10.90 -32.21 13.32
C PHE A 747 11.98 -32.62 12.30
N PRO A 748 13.01 -33.36 12.73
CA PRO A 748 14.06 -33.84 11.83
C PRO A 748 13.52 -34.78 10.74
N GLN A 749 12.61 -35.69 11.09
CA GLN A 749 11.98 -36.62 10.17
C GLN A 749 10.96 -35.90 9.27
N LYS A 750 11.03 -36.15 7.95
CA LYS A 750 10.26 -35.38 6.95
C LYS A 750 8.75 -35.61 7.04
N ASP A 751 8.33 -36.82 7.36
CA ASP A 751 6.92 -37.22 7.48
C ASP A 751 6.22 -36.59 8.69
N GLN A 752 6.97 -36.23 9.74
CA GLN A 752 6.47 -35.47 10.90
C GLN A 752 6.38 -33.95 10.66
N ARG A 753 6.93 -33.42 9.55
CA ARG A 753 6.89 -31.98 9.25
C ARG A 753 5.54 -31.59 8.66
N LEU A 754 4.51 -31.55 9.50
CA LEU A 754 3.15 -31.18 9.12
C LEU A 754 2.82 -29.76 9.59
N VAL A 755 2.17 -28.98 8.73
CA VAL A 755 1.54 -27.70 9.05
C VAL A 755 0.10 -27.75 8.57
N PHE A 756 -0.84 -27.43 9.46
CA PHE A 756 -2.26 -27.40 9.15
C PHE A 756 -2.70 -26.00 8.73
N ILE A 757 -3.66 -25.93 7.81
CA ILE A 757 -4.25 -24.69 7.33
C ILE A 757 -5.76 -24.78 7.51
N ASN A 758 -6.32 -23.84 8.26
CA ASN A 758 -7.75 -23.64 8.37
C ASN A 758 -8.16 -22.47 7.45
N ALA A 759 -8.64 -22.70 6.23
CA ALA A 759 -8.97 -23.98 5.58
C ALA A 759 -8.78 -23.91 4.05
N TRP A 760 -9.04 -25.03 3.36
CA TRP A 760 -9.17 -25.04 1.90
C TRP A 760 -10.38 -24.20 1.46
N ASN A 761 -11.57 -24.51 1.99
CA ASN A 761 -12.85 -24.01 1.50
C ASN A 761 -13.87 -23.63 2.60
N GLU A 762 -13.47 -23.04 3.73
CA GLU A 762 -14.43 -22.50 4.73
C GLU A 762 -14.94 -21.12 4.31
N TRP A 763 -15.79 -21.06 3.27
CA TRP A 763 -16.23 -19.79 2.67
C TRP A 763 -17.10 -18.94 3.60
N ALA A 764 -18.01 -19.55 4.37
CA ALA A 764 -18.89 -18.80 5.26
C ALA A 764 -18.19 -18.30 6.53
N GLU A 765 -16.95 -18.71 6.75
CA GLU A 765 -16.03 -18.16 7.76
C GLU A 765 -14.92 -17.31 7.12
N GLY A 766 -15.00 -17.03 5.81
CA GLY A 766 -13.99 -16.25 5.09
C GLY A 766 -12.58 -16.84 5.14
N ALA A 767 -12.42 -18.10 5.57
CA ALA A 767 -11.15 -18.76 5.85
C ALA A 767 -10.79 -19.77 4.74
N HIS A 768 -10.85 -19.34 3.48
CA HIS A 768 -10.60 -20.17 2.31
C HIS A 768 -9.24 -19.86 1.65
N LEU A 769 -8.58 -20.90 1.14
CA LEU A 769 -7.46 -20.77 0.20
C LEU A 769 -7.93 -20.73 -1.24
N GLU A 770 -9.12 -21.27 -1.53
CA GLU A 770 -9.67 -21.28 -2.88
C GLU A 770 -9.70 -19.88 -3.51
N PRO A 771 -9.47 -19.78 -4.83
CA PRO A 771 -9.43 -18.49 -5.51
C PRO A 771 -10.74 -17.72 -5.36
N ASP A 772 -10.65 -16.41 -5.14
CA ASP A 772 -11.78 -15.50 -5.06
C ASP A 772 -11.67 -14.36 -6.09
N GLN A 773 -12.71 -13.51 -6.18
CA GLN A 773 -12.68 -12.36 -7.08
C GLN A 773 -11.73 -11.24 -6.63
N ARG A 774 -11.42 -11.12 -5.33
CA ARG A 774 -10.64 -9.99 -4.82
C ARG A 774 -9.14 -10.19 -4.99
N TYR A 775 -8.65 -11.35 -4.61
CA TYR A 775 -7.24 -11.72 -4.57
C TYR A 775 -6.88 -12.72 -5.68
N GLY A 776 -7.86 -13.32 -6.36
CA GLY A 776 -7.59 -14.35 -7.36
C GLY A 776 -6.89 -15.53 -6.71
N TYR A 777 -5.72 -15.89 -7.21
CA TYR A 777 -4.90 -16.98 -6.67
C TYR A 777 -3.94 -16.51 -5.56
N GLY A 778 -4.15 -15.32 -4.98
CA GLY A 778 -3.19 -14.69 -4.06
C GLY A 778 -2.84 -15.54 -2.83
N TYR A 779 -3.81 -16.17 -2.16
CA TYR A 779 -3.54 -17.05 -1.00
C TYR A 779 -2.84 -18.36 -1.40
N LEU A 780 -3.10 -18.86 -2.61
CA LEU A 780 -2.42 -20.03 -3.16
C LEU A 780 -0.97 -19.70 -3.54
N GLU A 781 -0.72 -18.58 -4.22
CA GLU A 781 0.63 -18.07 -4.52
C GLU A 781 1.42 -17.83 -3.23
N ALA A 782 0.78 -17.24 -2.21
CA ALA A 782 1.36 -17.05 -0.89
C ALA A 782 1.77 -18.38 -0.23
N SER A 783 0.93 -19.42 -0.34
CA SER A 783 1.23 -20.76 0.19
C SER A 783 2.46 -21.37 -0.48
N ARG A 784 2.51 -21.31 -1.82
CA ARG A 784 3.63 -21.81 -2.62
C ARG A 784 4.91 -21.03 -2.33
N MET A 785 4.84 -19.71 -2.26
CA MET A 785 5.99 -18.84 -2.01
C MET A 785 6.55 -19.05 -0.60
N ALA A 786 5.70 -19.26 0.42
CA ALA A 786 6.15 -19.57 1.77
C ALA A 786 6.92 -20.90 1.81
N CYS A 787 6.44 -21.94 1.13
CA CYS A 787 7.14 -23.22 0.99
C CYS A 787 8.48 -23.06 0.29
N LEU A 788 8.51 -22.37 -0.86
CA LEU A 788 9.72 -22.14 -1.64
C LEU A 788 10.78 -21.41 -0.82
N ARG A 789 10.43 -20.28 -0.20
CA ARG A 789 11.35 -19.48 0.62
C ARG A 789 11.93 -20.31 1.75
N ALA A 790 11.10 -21.08 2.46
CA ALA A 790 11.57 -21.93 3.55
C ALA A 790 12.43 -23.11 3.05
N GLY A 791 12.12 -23.68 1.88
CA GLY A 791 12.88 -24.77 1.26
C GLY A 791 14.27 -24.32 0.84
N LEU A 792 14.36 -23.15 0.17
CA LEU A 792 15.62 -22.54 -0.25
C LEU A 792 16.54 -22.20 0.93
N GLN A 793 15.98 -21.80 2.06
CA GLN A 793 16.76 -21.49 3.27
C GLN A 793 17.15 -22.74 4.08
N SER A 794 16.54 -23.89 3.82
CA SER A 794 16.80 -25.14 4.57
C SER A 794 17.58 -26.19 3.79
N SER A 795 17.70 -26.05 2.47
CA SER A 795 18.40 -27.02 1.61
C SER A 795 18.95 -26.36 0.33
N SER A 796 20.05 -26.88 -0.20
CA SER A 796 20.56 -26.46 -1.51
C SER A 796 19.67 -27.05 -2.62
N PRO A 797 19.13 -26.23 -3.55
CA PRO A 797 18.02 -26.66 -4.41
C PRO A 797 18.38 -27.57 -5.59
N VAL A 798 19.66 -27.79 -5.88
CA VAL A 798 20.10 -28.71 -6.94
C VAL A 798 20.78 -29.92 -6.31
N ALA A 799 20.04 -31.03 -6.23
CA ALA A 799 20.63 -32.31 -5.88
C ALA A 799 21.54 -32.74 -7.06
N ASN A 800 22.86 -32.80 -6.83
CA ASN A 800 23.89 -33.13 -7.83
C ASN A 800 23.91 -32.17 -9.05
N PRO A 801 24.44 -30.95 -8.90
CA PRO A 801 24.48 -29.98 -9.99
C PRO A 801 25.35 -30.46 -11.16
N ARG A 802 24.89 -30.18 -12.39
CA ARG A 802 25.69 -30.39 -13.60
C ARG A 802 26.97 -29.55 -13.49
N PRO A 803 28.16 -30.13 -13.75
CA PRO A 803 29.39 -29.35 -13.77
C PRO A 803 29.37 -28.33 -14.91
N GLY A 804 29.81 -27.11 -14.62
CA GLY A 804 29.88 -26.03 -15.59
C GLY A 804 28.93 -24.85 -15.29
N ILE A 805 28.74 -24.00 -16.29
CA ILE A 805 27.92 -22.79 -16.20
C ILE A 805 26.98 -22.64 -17.40
N ALA A 806 25.75 -22.20 -17.14
CA ALA A 806 24.83 -21.79 -18.21
C ALA A 806 25.14 -20.36 -18.64
N VAL A 807 25.36 -20.13 -19.94
CA VAL A 807 25.59 -18.80 -20.51
C VAL A 807 24.31 -18.37 -21.22
N VAL A 808 23.59 -17.42 -20.65
CA VAL A 808 22.30 -16.96 -21.16
C VAL A 808 22.49 -15.68 -21.96
N ILE A 809 22.08 -15.69 -23.22
CA ILE A 809 22.32 -14.61 -24.17
C ILE A 809 20.99 -14.20 -24.80
N HIS A 810 20.62 -12.93 -24.67
CA HIS A 810 19.59 -12.33 -25.53
C HIS A 810 20.27 -11.62 -26.71
N ALA A 811 20.13 -12.19 -27.91
CA ALA A 811 20.77 -11.76 -29.14
C ALA A 811 19.77 -10.99 -30.03
N TYR A 812 19.77 -9.66 -29.86
CA TYR A 812 18.96 -8.72 -30.65
C TYR A 812 19.78 -8.06 -31.77
N TYR A 813 21.04 -7.68 -31.47
CA TYR A 813 21.96 -7.09 -32.46
C TYR A 813 23.00 -8.11 -32.92
N MET A 814 22.92 -8.53 -34.18
CA MET A 814 23.74 -9.60 -34.75
C MET A 814 25.25 -9.33 -34.75
N ASP A 815 25.67 -8.09 -34.98
CA ASP A 815 27.09 -7.70 -34.97
C ASP A 815 27.70 -7.76 -33.56
N VAL A 816 26.92 -7.36 -32.55
CA VAL A 816 27.32 -7.46 -31.13
C VAL A 816 27.30 -8.91 -30.64
N PHE A 817 26.42 -9.75 -31.20
CA PHE A 817 26.40 -11.16 -30.87
C PHE A 817 27.71 -11.87 -31.27
N GLU A 818 28.33 -11.49 -32.40
CA GLU A 818 29.63 -12.05 -32.78
C GLU A 818 30.73 -11.68 -31.78
N GLU A 819 30.74 -10.44 -31.27
CA GLU A 819 31.67 -9.99 -30.21
C GLU A 819 31.52 -10.86 -28.95
N ILE A 820 30.30 -11.21 -28.54
CA ILE A 820 30.04 -12.12 -27.41
C ILE A 820 30.61 -13.52 -27.71
N LEU A 821 30.42 -14.04 -28.92
CA LEU A 821 30.96 -15.36 -29.31
C LEU A 821 32.49 -15.39 -29.34
N GLU A 822 33.14 -14.30 -29.74
CA GLU A 822 34.60 -14.18 -29.71
C GLU A 822 35.15 -14.35 -28.28
N HIS A 823 34.53 -13.70 -27.29
CA HIS A 823 34.88 -13.91 -25.88
C HIS A 823 34.65 -15.37 -25.43
N ILE A 824 33.48 -15.94 -25.74
CA ILE A 824 33.15 -17.31 -25.33
C ILE A 824 34.09 -18.35 -25.95
N ARG A 825 34.51 -18.17 -27.21
CA ARG A 825 35.44 -19.08 -27.91
C ARG A 825 36.84 -19.12 -27.27
N GLN A 826 37.21 -18.08 -26.52
CA GLN A 826 38.49 -18.01 -25.79
C GLN A 826 38.46 -18.77 -24.46
N ILE A 827 37.27 -19.07 -23.92
CA ILE A 827 37.10 -19.80 -22.66
C ILE A 827 37.52 -21.27 -22.86
N ARG A 828 38.42 -21.76 -22.01
CA ARG A 828 38.96 -23.13 -22.05
C ARG A 828 38.75 -23.80 -20.70
N HIS A 829 38.53 -25.11 -20.67
CA HIS A 829 38.44 -25.89 -19.41
C HIS A 829 37.23 -25.63 -18.50
N ILE A 830 36.30 -24.74 -18.84
CA ILE A 830 35.02 -24.60 -18.16
C ILE A 830 33.93 -25.20 -19.04
N PRO A 831 33.27 -26.29 -18.64
CA PRO A 831 32.10 -26.79 -19.35
C PRO A 831 31.02 -25.71 -19.36
N LEU A 832 30.51 -25.37 -20.54
CA LEU A 832 29.48 -24.36 -20.70
C LEU A 832 28.43 -24.81 -21.71
N LYS A 833 27.21 -24.31 -21.53
CA LYS A 833 26.11 -24.46 -22.49
C LYS A 833 25.47 -23.10 -22.71
N LEU A 834 25.21 -22.76 -23.97
CA LEU A 834 24.59 -21.49 -24.34
C LEU A 834 23.07 -21.63 -24.37
N TYR A 835 22.37 -20.67 -23.76
CA TYR A 835 20.91 -20.52 -23.87
C TYR A 835 20.65 -19.18 -24.55
N ILE A 836 20.30 -19.24 -25.84
CA ILE A 836 20.21 -18.08 -26.70
C ILE A 836 18.74 -17.80 -26.99
N SER A 837 18.31 -16.57 -26.74
CA SER A 837 17.04 -16.05 -27.24
C SER A 837 17.31 -15.00 -28.32
N THR A 838 16.46 -14.96 -29.34
CA THR A 838 16.54 -13.96 -30.41
C THR A 838 15.13 -13.63 -30.92
N PRO A 839 14.88 -12.43 -31.49
CA PRO A 839 13.62 -12.13 -32.14
C PRO A 839 13.28 -13.14 -33.25
N VAL A 840 11.99 -13.45 -33.40
CA VAL A 840 11.49 -14.28 -34.51
C VAL A 840 12.03 -13.80 -35.86
N GLY A 841 12.58 -14.72 -36.65
CA GLY A 841 13.14 -14.44 -37.97
C GLY A 841 14.66 -14.24 -37.99
N GLN A 842 15.32 -14.13 -36.82
CA GLN A 842 16.79 -14.06 -36.74
C GLN A 842 17.45 -15.42 -36.44
N GLY A 843 16.67 -16.47 -36.17
CA GLY A 843 17.23 -17.74 -35.69
C GLY A 843 18.15 -18.45 -36.68
N GLU A 844 17.89 -18.36 -37.98
CA GLU A 844 18.77 -18.93 -39.00
C GLU A 844 20.13 -18.21 -39.05
N ALA A 845 20.15 -16.88 -38.93
CA ALA A 845 21.37 -16.10 -38.88
C ALA A 845 22.22 -16.47 -37.66
N ILE A 846 21.59 -16.65 -36.49
CA ILE A 846 22.27 -17.13 -35.26
C ILE A 846 22.83 -18.54 -35.47
N ARG A 847 22.04 -19.48 -36.00
CA ARG A 847 22.49 -20.85 -36.30
C ARG A 847 23.72 -20.84 -37.20
N ASN A 848 23.71 -20.07 -38.29
CA ASN A 848 24.83 -19.98 -39.22
C ASN A 848 26.14 -19.50 -38.57
N ARG A 849 26.08 -18.67 -37.51
CA ARG A 849 27.27 -18.27 -36.74
C ARG A 849 27.75 -19.32 -35.74
N LEU A 850 26.87 -20.23 -35.33
CA LEU A 850 27.15 -21.29 -34.36
C LEU A 850 27.57 -22.62 -35.02
N VAL A 851 27.21 -22.86 -36.29
CA VAL A 851 27.43 -24.14 -37.02
C VAL A 851 28.88 -24.64 -36.95
N ASN A 852 29.87 -23.75 -36.86
CA ASN A 852 31.29 -24.11 -36.77
C ASN A 852 31.92 -23.86 -35.38
N SER A 853 31.12 -23.59 -34.35
CA SER A 853 31.63 -23.18 -33.03
C SER A 853 31.97 -24.35 -32.09
N ASN A 854 31.47 -25.57 -32.35
CA ASN A 854 31.52 -26.71 -31.43
C ASN A 854 30.95 -26.43 -30.02
N LEU A 855 30.15 -25.37 -29.84
CA LEU A 855 29.54 -25.02 -28.55
C LEU A 855 28.22 -25.78 -28.37
N ASP A 856 27.94 -26.28 -27.18
CA ASP A 856 26.62 -26.80 -26.80
C ASP A 856 25.66 -25.62 -26.65
N TYR A 857 24.54 -25.60 -27.38
CA TYR A 857 23.59 -24.49 -27.33
C TYR A 857 22.12 -24.91 -27.48
N CYS A 858 21.23 -24.09 -26.92
CA CYS A 858 19.80 -24.07 -27.21
C CYS A 858 19.42 -22.68 -27.75
N LEU A 859 18.65 -22.65 -28.83
CA LEU A 859 18.18 -21.41 -29.46
C LEU A 859 16.65 -21.34 -29.41
N HIS A 860 16.14 -20.22 -28.91
CA HIS A 860 14.71 -19.90 -28.84
C HIS A 860 14.42 -18.63 -29.63
N GLU A 861 13.53 -18.73 -30.61
CA GLU A 861 12.98 -17.59 -31.33
C GLU A 861 11.72 -17.09 -30.61
N LEU A 862 11.76 -15.86 -30.11
CA LEU A 862 10.71 -15.29 -29.27
C LEU A 862 10.24 -13.95 -29.85
N PRO A 863 8.98 -13.53 -29.62
CA PRO A 863 8.53 -12.19 -29.97
C PRO A 863 9.44 -11.11 -29.35
N ASN A 864 9.65 -10.00 -30.07
CA ASN A 864 10.42 -8.87 -29.55
C ASN A 864 9.60 -8.09 -28.50
N HIS A 865 9.60 -8.60 -27.27
CA HIS A 865 8.72 -8.12 -26.21
C HIS A 865 9.39 -8.30 -24.84
N GLY A 866 9.34 -7.27 -23.99
CA GLY A 866 9.94 -7.29 -22.65
C GLY A 866 11.48 -7.28 -22.68
N ARG A 867 12.07 -6.73 -23.76
CA ARG A 867 13.52 -6.57 -23.99
C ARG A 867 14.30 -7.87 -23.76
N ASP A 868 15.39 -7.82 -23.02
CA ASP A 868 16.19 -8.98 -22.63
C ASP A 868 15.67 -9.69 -21.37
N VAL A 869 14.67 -9.11 -20.68
CA VAL A 869 14.17 -9.58 -19.39
C VAL A 869 13.13 -10.69 -19.57
N LEU A 870 12.07 -10.46 -20.35
CA LEU A 870 11.04 -11.48 -20.58
C LEU A 870 11.60 -12.73 -21.28
N PRO A 871 12.44 -12.62 -22.35
CA PRO A 871 13.11 -13.76 -22.93
C PRO A 871 13.98 -14.54 -21.93
N PHE A 872 14.67 -13.84 -21.03
CA PHE A 872 15.44 -14.49 -19.97
C PHE A 872 14.54 -15.31 -19.03
N LEU A 873 13.43 -14.75 -18.57
CA LEU A 873 12.47 -15.47 -17.72
C LEU A 873 11.92 -16.73 -18.41
N LYS A 874 11.71 -16.70 -19.73
CA LYS A 874 11.26 -17.86 -20.52
C LYS A 874 12.32 -18.96 -20.64
N LEU A 875 13.60 -18.62 -20.59
CA LEU A 875 14.70 -19.59 -20.66
C LEU A 875 15.02 -20.24 -19.29
N LEU A 876 14.71 -19.56 -18.17
CA LEU A 876 15.02 -20.04 -16.82
C LEU A 876 14.50 -21.45 -16.50
N PRO A 877 13.25 -21.84 -16.82
CA PRO A 877 12.77 -23.21 -16.59
C PRO A 877 13.66 -24.29 -17.19
N GLN A 878 14.11 -24.09 -18.44
CA GLN A 878 14.97 -25.05 -19.12
C GLN A 878 16.37 -25.13 -18.47
N ILE A 879 16.93 -24.00 -18.04
CA ILE A 879 18.24 -23.96 -17.37
C ILE A 879 18.20 -24.74 -16.05
N VAL A 880 17.11 -24.57 -15.28
CA VAL A 880 16.88 -25.31 -14.04
C VAL A 880 16.70 -26.81 -14.32
N GLN A 881 15.94 -27.17 -15.35
CA GLN A 881 15.73 -28.55 -15.77
C GLN A 881 17.02 -29.25 -16.22
N ASP A 882 17.90 -28.53 -16.92
CA ASP A 882 19.21 -29.03 -17.36
C ASP A 882 20.23 -29.17 -16.20
N GLY A 883 19.87 -28.76 -14.99
CA GLY A 883 20.62 -29.03 -13.76
C GLY A 883 21.78 -28.06 -13.47
N PHE A 884 21.84 -26.90 -14.12
CA PHE A 884 22.88 -25.91 -13.84
C PHE A 884 22.63 -25.20 -12.49
N ALA A 885 23.63 -25.20 -11.60
CA ALA A 885 23.55 -24.46 -10.34
C ALA A 885 23.84 -22.96 -10.50
N THR A 886 24.64 -22.60 -11.49
CA THR A 886 25.11 -21.23 -11.74
C THR A 886 24.93 -20.86 -13.20
N LEU A 887 24.61 -19.59 -13.43
CA LEU A 887 24.52 -18.99 -14.76
C LEU A 887 25.21 -17.64 -14.83
N VAL A 888 25.58 -17.24 -16.05
CA VAL A 888 25.91 -15.86 -16.40
C VAL A 888 24.88 -15.38 -17.43
N LYS A 889 24.30 -14.21 -17.18
CA LYS A 889 23.37 -13.56 -18.11
C LYS A 889 24.06 -12.38 -18.76
N VAL A 890 24.00 -12.34 -20.09
CA VAL A 890 24.45 -11.22 -20.93
C VAL A 890 23.42 -10.96 -22.02
N HIS A 891 23.48 -9.79 -22.65
CA HIS A 891 22.65 -9.49 -23.83
C HIS A 891 23.41 -8.56 -24.78
N THR A 892 22.95 -8.50 -26.03
CA THR A 892 23.46 -7.54 -27.00
C THR A 892 22.96 -6.14 -26.62
N LYS A 893 23.87 -5.20 -26.38
CA LYS A 893 23.53 -3.82 -25.99
C LYS A 893 24.13 -2.83 -26.97
N LYS A 894 23.31 -2.01 -27.63
CA LYS A 894 23.78 -0.85 -28.39
C LYS A 894 23.17 0.41 -27.83
N SER A 895 24.01 1.41 -27.54
CA SER A 895 23.55 2.74 -27.17
C SER A 895 23.61 3.62 -28.40
N THR A 896 22.55 3.60 -29.23
CA THR A 896 22.48 4.37 -30.49
C THR A 896 22.48 5.89 -30.29
N HIS A 897 22.34 6.37 -29.05
CA HIS A 897 22.22 7.78 -28.70
C HIS A 897 23.44 8.36 -27.96
N ARG A 898 24.58 7.64 -27.89
CA ARG A 898 25.76 8.05 -27.10
C ARG A 898 27.09 7.80 -27.82
N GLN A 899 28.12 8.62 -27.51
CA GLN A 899 29.49 8.43 -27.99
C GLN A 899 30.31 7.41 -27.16
N ASP A 900 29.89 7.08 -25.93
CA ASP A 900 30.61 6.20 -24.98
C ASP A 900 30.01 4.79 -24.83
N GLY A 901 28.93 4.48 -25.55
CA GLY A 901 28.13 3.25 -25.39
C GLY A 901 28.90 1.95 -25.63
N ASP A 902 29.84 1.96 -26.58
CA ASP A 902 30.70 0.80 -26.87
C ASP A 902 31.72 0.54 -25.75
N SER A 903 32.16 1.58 -25.04
CA SER A 903 33.09 1.44 -23.91
C SER A 903 32.42 0.73 -22.72
N TRP A 904 31.18 1.12 -22.40
CA TRP A 904 30.39 0.46 -21.35
C TRP A 904 30.11 -1.02 -21.66
N ARG A 905 29.73 -1.34 -22.91
CA ARG A 905 29.52 -2.73 -23.32
C ARG A 905 30.78 -3.57 -23.17
N LYS A 906 31.91 -3.09 -23.69
CA LYS A 906 33.19 -3.81 -23.66
C LYS A 906 33.67 -4.07 -22.24
N ASP A 907 33.49 -3.11 -21.33
CA ASP A 907 33.81 -3.28 -19.91
C ASP A 907 32.96 -4.39 -19.24
N LEU A 908 31.66 -4.45 -19.54
CA LEU A 908 30.78 -5.52 -19.03
C LEU A 908 31.19 -6.91 -19.54
N TYR A 909 31.49 -7.02 -20.84
CA TYR A 909 31.89 -8.30 -21.43
C TYR A 909 33.24 -8.79 -20.88
N ALA A 910 34.22 -7.90 -20.72
CA ALA A 910 35.49 -8.24 -20.09
C ALA A 910 35.32 -8.74 -18.65
N LYS A 911 34.34 -8.20 -17.90
CA LYS A 911 34.07 -8.57 -16.50
C LYS A 911 33.18 -9.81 -16.33
N LEU A 912 32.50 -10.29 -17.38
CA LEU A 912 31.51 -11.36 -17.28
C LEU A 912 31.78 -12.56 -18.19
N LEU A 913 32.50 -12.39 -19.30
CA LEU A 913 32.71 -13.42 -20.33
C LEU A 913 34.19 -13.78 -20.51
N ASP A 914 35.03 -13.50 -19.52
CA ASP A 914 36.42 -13.91 -19.48
C ASP A 914 36.62 -15.21 -18.67
N GLN A 915 37.63 -16.01 -19.04
CA GLN A 915 37.98 -17.26 -18.36
C GLN A 915 38.19 -17.08 -16.85
N GLN A 916 38.91 -16.03 -16.46
CA GLN A 916 39.20 -15.72 -15.06
C GLN A 916 37.92 -15.28 -14.36
N ALA A 917 37.11 -14.42 -14.99
CA ALA A 917 35.84 -13.95 -14.44
C ALA A 917 34.86 -15.11 -14.12
N LEU A 918 34.69 -16.06 -15.05
CA LEU A 918 33.84 -17.24 -14.82
C LEU A 918 34.38 -18.10 -13.67
N SER A 919 35.69 -18.35 -13.65
CA SER A 919 36.34 -19.17 -12.62
C SER A 919 36.21 -18.56 -11.22
N GLU A 920 36.40 -17.24 -11.11
CA GLU A 920 36.27 -16.48 -9.86
C GLU A 920 34.81 -16.42 -9.39
N ALA A 921 33.86 -16.25 -10.30
CA ALA A 921 32.42 -16.25 -9.95
C ALA A 921 31.98 -17.62 -9.43
N MET A 922 32.35 -18.71 -10.12
CA MET A 922 32.06 -20.08 -9.67
C MET A 922 32.71 -20.38 -8.32
N SER A 923 33.97 -19.97 -8.14
CA SER A 923 34.68 -20.12 -6.86
C SER A 923 34.02 -19.31 -5.74
N SER A 924 33.57 -18.09 -6.03
CA SER A 924 32.86 -17.24 -5.07
C SER A 924 31.55 -17.87 -4.61
N PHE A 925 30.78 -18.46 -5.52
CA PHE A 925 29.54 -19.15 -5.17
C PHE A 925 29.76 -20.43 -4.36
N ALA A 926 30.86 -21.14 -4.62
CA ALA A 926 31.26 -22.32 -3.86
C ALA A 926 31.73 -21.96 -2.45
N ASN A 927 32.50 -20.88 -2.31
CA ASN A 927 33.08 -20.45 -1.04
C ASN A 927 32.10 -19.71 -0.12
N ASP A 928 31.09 -19.02 -0.69
CA ASP A 928 30.06 -18.31 0.07
C ASP A 928 28.65 -18.86 -0.27
N PRO A 929 28.11 -19.76 0.57
CA PRO A 929 26.75 -20.28 0.39
C PRO A 929 25.68 -19.19 0.42
N SER A 930 25.91 -18.07 1.11
CA SER A 930 24.95 -16.96 1.23
C SER A 930 24.91 -16.06 0.00
N LEU A 931 25.88 -16.18 -0.90
CA LEU A 931 25.95 -15.40 -2.14
C LEU A 931 25.04 -16.01 -3.20
N GLY A 932 24.12 -15.21 -3.74
CA GLY A 932 23.17 -15.60 -4.78
C GLY A 932 23.39 -14.91 -6.12
N ILE A 933 23.83 -13.64 -6.11
CA ILE A 933 24.06 -12.84 -7.32
C ILE A 933 25.38 -12.10 -7.21
N LEU A 934 26.15 -12.09 -8.29
CA LEU A 934 27.35 -11.27 -8.47
C LEU A 934 27.15 -10.31 -9.63
N GLY A 935 27.15 -9.01 -9.33
CA GLY A 935 27.14 -7.94 -10.32
C GLY A 935 28.56 -7.49 -10.69
N PRO A 936 28.82 -7.12 -11.95
CA PRO A 936 30.14 -6.64 -12.36
C PRO A 936 30.55 -5.38 -11.57
N ALA A 937 31.86 -5.24 -11.33
CA ALA A 937 32.46 -4.12 -10.61
C ALA A 937 31.99 -2.77 -11.19
N GLY A 938 31.43 -1.90 -10.35
CA GLY A 938 30.90 -0.60 -10.75
C GLY A 938 29.44 -0.57 -11.24
N HIS A 939 28.77 -1.72 -11.37
CA HIS A 939 27.37 -1.81 -11.86
C HIS A 939 26.35 -2.25 -10.80
N VAL A 940 26.79 -2.46 -9.56
CA VAL A 940 25.88 -2.64 -8.43
C VAL A 940 25.51 -1.28 -7.88
N VAL A 941 24.22 -0.94 -7.87
CA VAL A 941 23.72 0.37 -7.44
C VAL A 941 22.66 0.24 -6.35
N PRO A 942 22.62 1.18 -5.39
CA PRO A 942 21.63 1.17 -4.31
C PRO A 942 20.22 1.41 -4.85
N MET A 943 19.26 0.58 -4.43
CA MET A 943 17.90 0.66 -4.93
C MET A 943 17.25 1.99 -4.55
N SER A 944 17.45 2.49 -3.32
CA SER A 944 16.84 3.71 -2.78
C SER A 944 17.04 5.00 -3.61
N PHE A 945 18.08 5.05 -4.44
CA PHE A 945 18.40 6.23 -5.26
C PHE A 945 17.88 6.14 -6.70
N TYR A 946 17.44 4.95 -7.15
CA TYR A 946 17.14 4.67 -8.56
C TYR A 946 15.77 3.99 -8.73
N TRP A 947 14.77 4.40 -7.94
CA TRP A 947 13.38 3.93 -8.11
C TRP A 947 12.76 4.45 -9.40
N GLY A 948 12.98 5.73 -9.71
CA GLY A 948 12.35 6.40 -10.84
C GLY A 948 10.83 6.22 -10.83
N SER A 949 10.23 6.08 -12.01
CA SER A 949 8.81 5.80 -12.20
C SER A 949 8.39 4.36 -11.84
N ASN A 950 9.34 3.45 -11.55
CA ASN A 950 9.08 2.02 -11.31
C ASN A 950 8.78 1.66 -9.85
N ALA A 951 8.85 2.61 -8.92
CA ALA A 951 8.70 2.38 -7.48
C ALA A 951 7.54 1.45 -7.11
N LEU A 952 6.34 1.78 -7.58
CA LEU A 952 5.11 1.05 -7.26
C LEU A 952 5.13 -0.39 -7.79
N ALA A 953 5.64 -0.60 -9.00
CA ALA A 953 5.76 -1.93 -9.59
C ALA A 953 6.76 -2.80 -8.82
N VAL A 954 7.89 -2.21 -8.42
CA VAL A 954 8.92 -2.87 -7.60
C VAL A 954 8.38 -3.21 -6.21
N GLU A 955 7.64 -2.31 -5.57
CA GLU A 955 7.01 -2.56 -4.26
C GLU A 955 5.97 -3.70 -4.34
N LYS A 956 5.15 -3.72 -5.39
CA LYS A 956 4.19 -4.82 -5.63
C LYS A 956 4.89 -6.17 -5.80
N LEU A 957 5.98 -6.21 -6.58
CA LEU A 957 6.80 -7.41 -6.76
C LEU A 957 7.47 -7.84 -5.45
N ALA A 958 8.05 -6.89 -4.71
CA ALA A 958 8.65 -7.15 -3.40
C ALA A 958 7.63 -7.74 -2.43
N CYS A 959 6.41 -7.21 -2.41
CA CYS A 959 5.32 -7.73 -1.60
C CYS A 959 5.02 -9.20 -1.95
N ARG A 960 4.84 -9.54 -3.23
CA ARG A 960 4.59 -10.93 -3.66
C ARG A 960 5.78 -11.87 -3.37
N LEU A 961 7.01 -11.37 -3.45
CA LEU A 961 8.23 -12.11 -3.11
C LEU A 961 8.44 -12.26 -1.59
N GLY A 962 7.63 -11.60 -0.77
CA GLY A 962 7.75 -11.66 0.68
C GLY A 962 8.85 -10.77 1.27
N ILE A 963 9.23 -9.70 0.58
CA ILE A 963 10.23 -8.72 1.02
C ILE A 963 9.53 -7.48 1.57
N SER A 964 9.98 -6.99 2.73
CA SER A 964 9.41 -5.80 3.36
C SER A 964 9.95 -4.49 2.75
N PRO A 965 9.21 -3.36 2.84
CA PRO A 965 9.70 -2.06 2.39
C PRO A 965 11.01 -1.63 3.07
N ALA A 966 11.23 -2.05 4.33
CA ALA A 966 12.46 -1.75 5.06
C ALA A 966 13.67 -2.55 4.55
N GLU A 967 13.45 -3.77 4.06
CA GLU A 967 14.49 -4.55 3.36
C GLU A 967 14.74 -3.98 1.96
N LEU A 968 13.66 -3.59 1.26
CA LEU A 968 13.72 -3.01 -0.07
C LEU A 968 14.54 -1.71 -0.12
N SER A 969 14.35 -0.82 0.86
CA SER A 969 15.08 0.45 0.93
C SER A 969 16.58 0.29 1.15
N ARG A 970 17.02 -0.88 1.64
CA ARG A 970 18.44 -1.22 1.84
C ARG A 970 19.00 -2.09 0.72
N ALA A 971 18.16 -2.52 -0.22
CA ALA A 971 18.58 -3.40 -1.30
C ALA A 971 19.45 -2.65 -2.32
N SER A 972 20.21 -3.41 -3.10
CA SER A 972 20.93 -2.95 -4.28
C SER A 972 20.55 -3.84 -5.46
N PHE A 973 20.74 -3.38 -6.69
CA PHE A 973 20.50 -4.19 -7.89
C PHE A 973 21.64 -4.02 -8.89
N VAL A 974 21.68 -4.91 -9.89
CA VAL A 974 22.67 -4.84 -10.97
C VAL A 974 22.08 -4.04 -12.12
N ALA A 975 22.64 -2.87 -12.39
CA ALA A 975 22.22 -2.03 -13.50
C ALA A 975 22.68 -2.60 -14.85
N GLY A 976 21.78 -2.67 -15.82
CA GLY A 976 22.02 -3.20 -17.16
C GLY A 976 21.74 -4.70 -17.33
N THR A 977 21.10 -5.35 -16.34
CA THR A 977 20.62 -6.75 -16.40
C THR A 977 21.66 -7.78 -16.91
N MET A 978 22.96 -7.57 -16.61
CA MET A 978 24.03 -8.54 -16.88
C MET A 978 24.77 -8.90 -15.59
N PHE A 979 24.79 -10.17 -15.23
CA PHE A 979 25.27 -10.64 -13.92
C PHE A 979 25.54 -12.15 -13.91
N PHE A 980 26.25 -12.62 -12.89
CA PHE A 980 26.27 -14.03 -12.50
C PHE A 980 25.22 -14.30 -11.42
N ALA A 981 24.58 -15.47 -11.45
CA ALA A 981 23.62 -15.86 -10.43
C ALA A 981 23.65 -17.37 -10.15
N LYS A 982 23.33 -17.76 -8.91
CA LYS A 982 22.84 -19.10 -8.61
C LYS A 982 21.41 -19.24 -9.13
N THR A 983 21.06 -20.36 -9.73
CA THR A 983 19.67 -20.63 -10.15
C THR A 983 18.69 -20.57 -8.97
N SER A 984 19.14 -20.97 -7.78
CA SER A 984 18.42 -20.83 -6.51
C SER A 984 17.94 -19.41 -6.20
N ALA A 985 18.73 -18.40 -6.60
CA ALA A 985 18.42 -16.99 -6.36
C ALA A 985 17.32 -16.44 -7.28
N LEU A 986 16.96 -17.19 -8.32
CA LEU A 986 16.00 -16.78 -9.34
C LEU A 986 14.68 -17.57 -9.27
N LEU A 987 14.68 -18.71 -8.57
CA LEU A 987 13.47 -19.53 -8.40
C LEU A 987 12.26 -18.74 -7.86
N PRO A 988 12.39 -17.77 -6.92
CA PRO A 988 11.24 -17.00 -6.49
C PRO A 988 10.55 -16.22 -7.62
N LEU A 989 11.28 -15.71 -8.64
CA LEU A 989 10.64 -15.05 -9.79
C LEU A 989 9.82 -16.03 -10.64
N MET A 990 10.33 -17.26 -10.83
CA MET A 990 9.63 -18.30 -11.60
C MET A 990 8.35 -18.79 -10.93
N ASN A 991 8.17 -18.48 -9.64
CA ASN A 991 7.01 -18.87 -8.85
C ASN A 991 5.99 -17.75 -8.68
N LEU A 992 6.21 -16.60 -9.34
CA LEU A 992 5.20 -15.58 -9.54
C LEU A 992 4.42 -15.89 -10.82
N ALA A 993 3.09 -15.71 -10.79
CA ALA A 993 2.24 -15.83 -11.98
C ALA A 993 2.39 -14.64 -12.95
N LEU A 994 3.63 -14.39 -13.39
CA LEU A 994 3.96 -13.41 -14.41
C LEU A 994 3.52 -13.93 -15.78
N ALA A 995 3.02 -13.05 -16.63
CA ALA A 995 2.68 -13.37 -18.01
C ALA A 995 3.22 -12.32 -18.96
N ASP A 996 3.23 -12.66 -20.24
CA ASP A 996 3.69 -11.77 -21.30
C ASP A 996 2.95 -10.42 -21.23
N GLU A 997 1.65 -10.41 -20.94
CA GLU A 997 0.83 -9.19 -20.88
C GLU A 997 1.20 -8.23 -19.74
N ASP A 998 2.03 -8.65 -18.78
CA ASP A 998 2.57 -7.73 -17.75
C ASP A 998 3.62 -6.79 -18.34
N PHE A 999 4.23 -7.15 -19.47
CA PHE A 999 5.24 -6.37 -20.15
C PHE A 999 4.59 -5.47 -21.20
N GLU A 1000 4.93 -4.20 -21.20
CA GLU A 1000 4.44 -3.24 -22.18
C GLU A 1000 4.99 -3.55 -23.58
N THR A 1001 4.23 -3.20 -24.62
CA THR A 1001 4.70 -3.30 -26.00
C THR A 1001 5.87 -2.33 -26.24
N GLU A 1002 6.91 -2.79 -26.92
CA GLU A 1002 8.09 -1.97 -27.22
C GLU A 1002 7.73 -0.82 -28.18
N GLY A 1003 7.84 0.41 -27.69
CA GLY A 1003 7.51 1.66 -28.40
C GLY A 1003 8.59 2.74 -28.25
N GLY A 1004 9.81 2.38 -27.87
CA GLY A 1004 10.92 3.32 -27.66
C GLY A 1004 11.00 3.94 -26.26
N GLN A 1005 10.32 3.37 -25.27
CA GLN A 1005 10.33 3.83 -23.88
C GLN A 1005 11.75 3.75 -23.28
N VAL A 1006 12.17 4.74 -22.50
CA VAL A 1006 13.51 4.80 -21.91
C VAL A 1006 13.55 4.27 -20.46
N ASP A 1007 12.48 4.46 -19.69
CA ASP A 1007 12.27 3.90 -18.34
C ASP A 1007 10.75 3.72 -18.08
N GLY A 1008 10.38 3.16 -16.92
CA GLY A 1008 9.00 3.09 -16.44
C GLY A 1008 8.19 1.89 -16.92
N THR A 1009 8.84 0.93 -17.59
CA THR A 1009 8.21 -0.32 -18.04
C THR A 1009 8.40 -1.43 -17.02
N PHE A 1010 7.54 -2.44 -17.05
CA PHE A 1010 7.64 -3.61 -16.18
C PHE A 1010 8.97 -4.36 -16.31
N ALA A 1011 9.62 -4.32 -17.48
CA ALA A 1011 10.97 -4.84 -17.67
C ALA A 1011 12.00 -4.16 -16.74
N HIS A 1012 11.89 -2.83 -16.56
CA HIS A 1012 12.74 -2.07 -15.65
C HIS A 1012 12.43 -2.40 -14.17
N ALA A 1013 11.16 -2.60 -13.83
CA ALA A 1013 10.80 -3.09 -12.49
C ALA A 1013 11.37 -4.49 -12.22
N MET A 1014 11.35 -5.38 -13.23
CA MET A 1014 11.87 -6.74 -13.13
C MET A 1014 13.39 -6.81 -13.02
N GLU A 1015 14.14 -5.89 -13.66
CA GLU A 1015 15.59 -5.76 -13.46
C GLU A 1015 15.93 -5.59 -11.97
N ARG A 1016 15.16 -4.75 -11.27
CA ARG A 1016 15.31 -4.54 -9.82
C ARG A 1016 14.83 -5.77 -9.04
N ALA A 1017 13.75 -6.42 -9.48
CA ALA A 1017 13.18 -7.60 -8.84
C ALA A 1017 14.11 -8.83 -8.84
N ILE A 1018 15.08 -8.92 -9.76
CA ILE A 1018 16.10 -9.98 -9.75
C ILE A 1018 16.89 -9.99 -8.43
N ALA A 1019 17.31 -8.82 -7.94
CA ALA A 1019 17.99 -8.73 -6.65
C ALA A 1019 17.07 -9.03 -5.46
N ILE A 1020 15.80 -8.62 -5.56
CA ILE A 1020 14.77 -8.90 -4.55
C ILE A 1020 14.50 -10.41 -4.46
N SER A 1021 14.55 -11.12 -5.60
CA SER A 1021 14.43 -12.57 -5.66
C SER A 1021 15.52 -13.29 -4.88
N ALA A 1022 16.77 -12.83 -5.01
CA ALA A 1022 17.88 -13.37 -4.22
C ALA A 1022 17.62 -13.20 -2.72
N SER A 1023 17.19 -12.01 -2.29
CA SER A 1023 16.81 -11.75 -0.89
C SER A 1023 15.66 -12.66 -0.43
N ALA A 1024 14.66 -12.90 -1.28
CA ALA A 1024 13.54 -13.79 -0.97
C ALA A 1024 14.01 -15.24 -0.77
N ALA A 1025 15.00 -15.67 -1.54
CA ALA A 1025 15.69 -16.96 -1.38
C ALA A 1025 16.61 -17.02 -0.14
N GLY A 1026 16.79 -15.91 0.60
CA GLY A 1026 17.73 -15.81 1.71
C GLY A 1026 19.19 -15.64 1.28
N LEU A 1027 19.41 -15.23 0.02
CA LEU A 1027 20.72 -15.04 -0.59
C LEU A 1027 21.02 -13.55 -0.78
N LYS A 1028 22.30 -13.22 -0.92
CA LYS A 1028 22.80 -11.84 -1.04
C LYS A 1028 23.26 -11.54 -2.46
N LEU A 1029 23.17 -10.27 -2.81
CA LEU A 1029 23.83 -9.68 -3.96
C LEU A 1029 25.17 -9.05 -3.51
N ARG A 1030 26.22 -9.22 -4.32
CA ARG A 1030 27.54 -8.57 -4.12
C ARG A 1030 28.11 -8.11 -5.45
N SER A 1031 29.04 -7.16 -5.42
CA SER A 1031 29.87 -6.85 -6.59
C SER A 1031 31.06 -7.81 -6.70
N CYS A 1032 31.56 -8.06 -7.91
CA CYS A 1032 32.71 -8.95 -8.14
C CYS A 1032 33.98 -8.49 -7.38
N ASP A 1033 34.19 -7.18 -7.22
CA ASP A 1033 35.35 -6.61 -6.50
C ASP A 1033 35.15 -6.54 -4.97
N GLY A 1034 33.98 -6.91 -4.47
CA GLY A 1034 33.64 -6.86 -3.05
C GLY A 1034 33.40 -5.46 -2.48
N THR A 1035 33.50 -4.38 -3.27
CA THR A 1035 33.31 -3.01 -2.75
C THR A 1035 31.83 -2.66 -2.58
N PRO A 1036 31.43 -2.08 -1.42
CA PRO A 1036 30.11 -1.49 -1.25
C PRO A 1036 29.97 -0.25 -2.15
N SER A 1037 28.90 -0.20 -2.94
CA SER A 1037 28.63 0.90 -3.85
C SER A 1037 28.07 2.12 -3.10
N ASN A 1038 28.97 2.94 -2.55
CA ASN A 1038 28.65 4.29 -2.03
C ASN A 1038 29.03 5.41 -3.00
N LYS A 1039 29.51 5.07 -4.21
CA LYS A 1039 29.89 6.05 -5.25
C LYS A 1039 28.73 6.29 -6.19
N ARG A 1040 28.54 7.55 -6.63
CA ARG A 1040 27.57 7.94 -7.65
C ARG A 1040 27.84 7.09 -8.90
N TYR A 1041 26.82 6.39 -9.40
CA TYR A 1041 26.97 5.51 -10.56
C TYR A 1041 27.48 6.36 -11.74
N ALA A 1042 28.64 6.00 -12.30
CA ALA A 1042 29.32 6.82 -13.31
C ALA A 1042 28.46 7.05 -14.57
N TYR A 1043 27.45 6.21 -14.77
CA TYR A 1043 26.50 6.26 -15.88
C TYR A 1043 25.07 6.69 -15.43
N ALA A 1044 24.93 7.25 -14.21
CA ALA A 1044 23.64 7.60 -13.57
C ALA A 1044 22.79 8.63 -14.32
N GLU A 1045 23.39 9.55 -15.07
CA GLU A 1045 22.66 10.58 -15.83
C GLU A 1045 21.79 9.99 -16.97
N ALA A 1046 21.82 8.67 -17.17
CA ALA A 1046 21.03 7.96 -18.17
C ALA A 1046 20.24 6.76 -17.62
N ALA A 1047 20.11 6.63 -16.29
CA ALA A 1047 19.27 5.61 -15.64
C ALA A 1047 18.00 6.22 -14.99
N LEU A 1048 17.70 7.48 -15.33
CA LEU A 1048 16.52 8.25 -14.93
C LEU A 1048 15.82 8.77 -16.18
#